data_AF-A0A0K0DPX0-F1
#
_entry.id   AF-A0A0K0DPX0-F1
#
_cell.length_a   1.000
_cell.length_b   1.000
_cell.length_c   1.000
_cell.angle_alpha   90.00
_cell.angle_beta   90.00
_cell.angle_gamma   90.00
#
_symmetry.space_group_name_H-M   'P 1'
#
loop_
_entity.id
_entity.type
_entity.pdbx_description
1 polymer ?
#
loop_
_entity_poly.entity_id
_entity_poly.type
_entity_poly.pdbx_seq_one_letter_code
_entity_poly.pdbx_strand_id
1 'polypeptide(L)'
;LSVVQNSDRMEIMVGLPQPARTGYQSGLLTQQTPLIAACHRCPVETIPNYGYQFVQWNTLPPNMVTRCEYISEEISTACNIGEAWLASGTALVSAQSLQRGIAMELELIINEGFSNPLAPRDFTASQHSPVAQFSVVFETSCADSSCVLYMIESPVEQSKTQPYRFLAAFNGSQPRRVWSHSILEPRSARFMVAFLRSGSTSGDDAILDQARILSINVTNTGVYRGVQGGGASRCLPCPKGSFGKCVPCPPGHYMSLGTHECIPCPPNTVVNTTSERIGVESCIKCGQNLHSSDGVACTSDGILTVIRNNRTLNYDLSAWLRKTWTATGVKVFAREGASYYHSFNFSLFSEKVQCKEAYDSNDAFPMNDQSREVVTGAACRLTVLPDIGRNRTKLGFVSPLLILKTFCVFFTMNSFIYTSYTPLVKCSSITEGVEEASRPIDVHFWFDALGATSEACPRGNAYVATARCAPGKKEAEFRLPRTCPDGTCDGCLFHAIVESVQACPVCRAGDYEMIRGECVNGQQTIHYIPDKHCVLTGKEAQSRNDSCSVLSEKEKLMLSTGILAFIILCVAFVVICQRNRRLEYKYTRLVESRSDELPTAETCGLVDDEDDEAADRVIFAKGRRKIFSGRDTDAFFLFPSCSVN
;
A
#
# COMPACT_ATOMS: atom_id res chain seq x y z
N LEU A 1 60.60 -19.27 1.27
CA LEU A 1 60.14 -17.87 1.07
C LEU A 1 59.84 -17.67 -0.42
N SER A 2 58.98 -16.70 -0.78
CA SER A 2 58.80 -16.07 -2.10
C SER A 2 58.84 -16.95 -3.38
N VAL A 3 57.75 -17.13 -4.14
CA VAL A 3 57.12 -16.14 -5.06
C VAL A 3 58.07 -15.78 -6.22
N VAL A 4 57.73 -16.02 -7.50
CA VAL A 4 56.79 -15.21 -8.32
C VAL A 4 55.83 -16.06 -9.18
N GLN A 5 54.59 -15.58 -9.38
CA GLN A 5 53.64 -16.02 -10.42
C GLN A 5 53.66 -15.06 -11.62
N ASN A 6 53.48 -15.59 -12.84
CA ASN A 6 52.95 -14.92 -14.05
C ASN A 6 52.82 -15.98 -15.17
N SER A 7 51.95 -15.87 -16.17
CA SER A 7 50.66 -15.16 -16.31
C SER A 7 50.02 -15.61 -17.63
N ASP A 8 49.03 -16.49 -17.61
CA ASP A 8 48.49 -17.06 -18.86
C ASP A 8 47.67 -16.04 -19.66
N ARG A 9 48.06 -15.85 -20.92
CA ARG A 9 47.34 -15.04 -21.90
C ARG A 9 46.40 -15.90 -22.73
N MET A 10 45.14 -15.47 -22.83
CA MET A 10 44.35 -15.65 -24.05
C MET A 10 44.05 -14.29 -24.70
N GLU A 11 44.12 -14.23 -26.03
CA GLU A 11 44.05 -13.03 -26.87
C GLU A 11 42.98 -13.22 -27.96
N ILE A 12 42.11 -12.22 -28.16
CA ILE A 12 41.02 -12.26 -29.14
C ILE A 12 40.69 -10.79 -29.61
N MET A 13 40.16 -10.52 -30.83
CA MET A 13 39.97 -9.15 -31.41
C MET A 13 38.76 -8.87 -32.35
N VAL A 14 38.23 -7.63 -32.30
CA VAL A 14 37.34 -6.99 -33.33
C VAL A 14 37.76 -5.54 -33.63
N GLY A 15 37.95 -5.17 -34.90
CA GLY A 15 38.36 -3.81 -35.31
C GLY A 15 37.20 -2.84 -35.63
N LEU A 16 37.55 -1.54 -35.72
CA LEU A 16 36.68 -0.45 -36.21
C LEU A 16 37.03 -0.06 -37.67
N PRO A 17 36.08 0.52 -38.45
CA PRO A 17 36.27 0.81 -39.86
C PRO A 17 37.00 2.14 -40.13
N GLN A 18 37.76 2.20 -41.24
CA GLN A 18 38.30 3.44 -41.82
C GLN A 18 38.26 3.41 -43.37
N PRO A 19 38.38 4.56 -44.05
CA PRO A 19 37.57 4.84 -45.24
C PRO A 19 38.16 4.36 -46.58
N ALA A 20 37.28 4.40 -47.59
CA ALA A 20 37.54 3.90 -48.94
C ALA A 20 38.73 4.58 -49.67
N ARG A 21 39.44 3.77 -50.45
CA ARG A 21 40.21 4.22 -51.62
C ARG A 21 39.77 3.42 -52.85
N THR A 22 39.80 4.08 -54.00
CA THR A 22 39.40 3.51 -55.29
C THR A 22 40.49 2.61 -55.88
N GLY A 23 40.08 1.50 -56.48
CA GLY A 23 40.98 0.57 -57.18
C GLY A 23 40.17 -0.44 -57.99
N TYR A 24 40.21 -0.33 -59.32
CA TYR A 24 39.49 -1.21 -60.24
C TYR A 24 40.38 -2.40 -60.60
N GLN A 25 40.00 -3.62 -60.22
CA GLN A 25 40.38 -4.85 -60.95
C GLN A 25 39.48 -6.04 -60.58
N SER A 26 39.45 -7.03 -61.48
CA SER A 26 38.44 -8.09 -61.54
C SER A 26 38.96 -9.47 -61.13
N GLY A 27 38.18 -10.25 -60.36
CA GLY A 27 38.43 -11.67 -60.18
C GLY A 27 37.54 -12.35 -59.14
N LEU A 28 36.83 -13.41 -59.56
CA LEU A 28 36.12 -14.46 -58.79
C LEU A 28 35.26 -14.06 -57.57
N LEU A 29 33.98 -14.49 -57.58
CA LEU A 29 33.22 -14.64 -56.33
C LEU A 29 33.74 -15.84 -55.54
N THR A 30 34.41 -15.58 -54.42
CA THR A 30 34.49 -16.53 -53.31
C THR A 30 33.33 -16.28 -52.34
N GLN A 31 32.63 -17.33 -51.91
CA GLN A 31 31.59 -17.23 -50.87
C GLN A 31 32.18 -16.62 -49.60
N GLN A 32 31.64 -15.49 -49.16
CA GLN A 32 31.96 -14.94 -47.85
C GLN A 32 31.31 -15.81 -46.78
N THR A 33 32.13 -16.60 -46.09
CA THR A 33 31.77 -17.15 -44.78
C THR A 33 31.49 -15.99 -43.81
N PRO A 34 30.48 -16.10 -42.93
CA PRO A 34 30.22 -15.07 -41.93
C PRO A 34 31.42 -14.97 -40.99
N LEU A 35 32.06 -13.80 -40.96
CA LEU A 35 33.19 -13.52 -40.07
C LEU A 35 32.74 -13.66 -38.62
N ILE A 36 33.22 -14.70 -37.94
CA ILE A 36 33.09 -14.84 -36.49
C ILE A 36 33.97 -13.74 -35.86
N ALA A 37 33.35 -12.59 -35.60
CA ALA A 37 33.98 -11.47 -34.91
C ALA A 37 34.40 -11.94 -33.51
N ALA A 38 35.70 -11.85 -33.23
CA ALA A 38 36.29 -12.56 -32.11
C ALA A 38 36.32 -11.62 -30.88
N CYS A 39 35.88 -12.08 -29.69
CA CYS A 39 35.74 -11.26 -28.47
C CYS A 39 36.95 -10.34 -28.17
N HIS A 40 36.79 -9.26 -27.40
CA HIS A 40 37.91 -8.42 -26.96
C HIS A 40 38.09 -8.46 -25.44
N ARG A 41 39.33 -8.22 -24.96
CA ARG A 41 39.57 -7.88 -23.56
C ARG A 41 39.02 -6.47 -23.30
N CYS A 42 38.20 -6.33 -22.27
CA CYS A 42 37.69 -5.03 -21.87
C CYS A 42 38.83 -4.10 -21.39
N PRO A 43 38.79 -2.80 -21.71
CA PRO A 43 39.79 -1.84 -21.27
C PRO A 43 39.76 -1.64 -19.75
N VAL A 44 40.83 -1.04 -19.21
CA VAL A 44 40.92 -0.69 -17.78
C VAL A 44 39.73 0.21 -17.39
N GLU A 45 39.23 0.05 -16.16
CA GLU A 45 38.02 0.72 -15.66
C GLU A 45 36.71 0.30 -16.36
N THR A 46 36.71 -0.88 -17.00
CA THR A 46 35.49 -1.53 -17.50
C THR A 46 35.46 -3.03 -17.17
N ILE A 47 34.26 -3.60 -17.02
CA ILE A 47 34.01 -5.06 -16.94
C ILE A 47 33.31 -5.58 -18.20
N PRO A 48 33.42 -6.87 -18.55
CA PRO A 48 32.54 -7.47 -19.55
C PRO A 48 31.10 -7.61 -19.03
N ASN A 49 30.12 -7.35 -19.89
CA ASN A 49 28.69 -7.59 -19.65
C ASN A 49 28.37 -9.06 -19.90
N TYR A 50 28.56 -9.90 -18.88
CA TYR A 50 28.39 -11.35 -19.01
C TYR A 50 26.94 -11.78 -19.18
N GLY A 51 26.71 -12.71 -20.10
CA GLY A 51 25.39 -13.23 -20.43
C GLY A 51 25.37 -14.10 -21.69
N TYR A 52 24.18 -14.57 -22.04
CA TYR A 52 23.89 -15.15 -23.35
C TYR A 52 22.88 -14.26 -24.07
N GLN A 53 23.23 -13.76 -25.25
CA GLN A 53 22.38 -12.87 -26.05
C GLN A 53 22.18 -13.46 -27.46
N PHE A 54 21.24 -14.40 -27.58
CA PHE A 54 20.91 -15.08 -28.83
C PHE A 54 19.90 -14.26 -29.64
N VAL A 55 20.36 -13.67 -30.74
CA VAL A 55 19.58 -12.78 -31.63
C VAL A 55 19.64 -13.17 -33.11
N GLN A 56 20.39 -14.23 -33.44
CA GLN A 56 20.51 -14.83 -34.77
C GLN A 56 20.67 -16.34 -34.58
N TRP A 57 20.12 -17.11 -35.51
CA TRP A 57 19.89 -18.55 -35.36
C TRP A 57 20.39 -19.31 -36.59
N ASN A 58 21.67 -19.13 -36.93
CA ASN A 58 22.30 -19.81 -38.06
C ASN A 58 22.65 -21.28 -37.73
N THR A 59 22.88 -21.57 -36.44
CA THR A 59 23.10 -22.90 -35.85
C THR A 59 22.53 -22.90 -34.42
N LEU A 60 22.31 -24.07 -33.83
CA LEU A 60 21.91 -24.18 -32.42
C LEU A 60 23.15 -23.95 -31.51
N PRO A 61 23.06 -23.11 -30.45
CA PRO A 61 24.15 -22.93 -29.50
C PRO A 61 24.54 -24.23 -28.75
N PRO A 62 25.82 -24.42 -28.36
CA PRO A 62 26.29 -25.66 -27.72
C PRO A 62 25.76 -25.87 -26.29
N ASN A 63 25.12 -24.87 -25.69
CA ASN A 63 24.43 -24.95 -24.41
C ASN A 63 22.89 -25.02 -24.55
N MET A 64 22.40 -25.24 -25.77
CA MET A 64 21.01 -25.60 -26.04
C MET A 64 20.91 -27.05 -26.51
N VAL A 65 19.81 -27.69 -26.14
CA VAL A 65 19.42 -29.05 -26.58
C VAL A 65 17.96 -28.99 -26.97
N THR A 66 17.56 -29.72 -28.01
CA THR A 66 16.14 -29.88 -28.36
C THR A 66 15.70 -31.33 -28.22
N ARG A 67 14.43 -31.53 -27.83
CA ARG A 67 13.82 -32.84 -27.56
C ARG A 67 12.35 -32.84 -27.98
N CYS A 68 11.75 -34.01 -28.03
CA CYS A 68 10.30 -34.15 -27.98
C CYS A 68 9.91 -35.28 -27.02
N GLU A 69 8.76 -35.12 -26.39
CA GLU A 69 8.16 -36.10 -25.47
C GLU A 69 6.67 -36.26 -25.80
N TYR A 70 6.09 -37.43 -25.51
CA TYR A 70 4.67 -37.67 -25.65
C TYR A 70 3.89 -37.15 -24.44
N ILE A 71 2.74 -36.52 -24.67
CA ILE A 71 1.92 -35.90 -23.61
C ILE A 71 1.24 -36.96 -22.71
N SER A 72 1.13 -38.22 -23.18
CA SER A 72 0.60 -39.34 -22.38
C SER A 72 1.72 -40.27 -21.92
N GLU A 73 1.81 -40.48 -20.60
CA GLU A 73 2.74 -41.42 -19.95
C GLU A 73 2.54 -42.88 -20.39
N GLU A 74 1.39 -43.22 -20.98
CA GLU A 74 1.11 -44.55 -21.54
C GLU A 74 1.99 -44.89 -22.75
N ILE A 75 2.55 -43.87 -23.43
CA ILE A 75 3.31 -44.02 -24.67
C ILE A 75 4.80 -44.18 -24.35
N SER A 76 5.19 -45.41 -23.99
CA SER A 76 6.59 -45.77 -23.65
C SER A 76 7.61 -45.70 -24.81
N THR A 77 7.20 -45.26 -26.01
CA THR A 77 8.09 -45.09 -27.16
C THR A 77 8.69 -43.68 -27.21
N ALA A 78 10.02 -43.58 -27.22
CA ALA A 78 10.71 -42.31 -27.42
C ALA A 78 10.24 -41.61 -28.71
N CYS A 79 10.01 -40.30 -28.63
CA CYS A 79 9.68 -39.47 -29.79
C CYS A 79 10.94 -39.26 -30.65
N ASN A 80 10.81 -39.47 -31.97
CA ASN A 80 11.94 -39.61 -32.90
C ASN A 80 11.83 -38.66 -34.12
N ILE A 81 11.34 -37.42 -33.92
CA ILE A 81 11.29 -36.41 -35.00
C ILE A 81 12.66 -35.80 -35.32
N GLY A 82 13.69 -36.12 -34.53
CA GLY A 82 14.99 -35.44 -34.56
C GLY A 82 14.94 -34.12 -33.80
N GLU A 83 15.52 -33.08 -34.39
CA GLU A 83 15.54 -31.73 -33.82
C GLU A 83 14.12 -31.13 -33.77
N ALA A 84 13.54 -30.94 -32.58
CA ALA A 84 12.18 -30.42 -32.43
C ALA A 84 12.08 -28.89 -32.60
N TRP A 85 13.20 -28.18 -32.54
CA TRP A 85 13.34 -26.77 -32.85
C TRP A 85 14.49 -26.53 -33.84
N LEU A 86 14.18 -25.86 -34.94
CA LEU A 86 15.06 -25.71 -36.10
C LEU A 86 15.59 -24.29 -36.25
N ALA A 87 16.90 -24.17 -36.48
CA ALA A 87 17.61 -22.91 -36.67
C ALA A 87 17.33 -22.32 -38.08
N SER A 88 16.59 -21.19 -38.13
CA SER A 88 16.07 -20.58 -39.37
C SER A 88 16.66 -19.19 -39.67
N GLY A 89 17.87 -18.91 -39.16
CA GLY A 89 18.60 -17.65 -39.30
C GLY A 89 18.02 -16.48 -38.48
N THR A 90 16.73 -16.22 -38.65
CA THR A 90 15.99 -15.12 -38.00
C THR A 90 15.20 -15.54 -36.75
N ALA A 91 14.95 -16.84 -36.59
CA ALA A 91 14.29 -17.44 -35.42
C ALA A 91 14.72 -18.91 -35.24
N LEU A 92 14.57 -19.45 -34.03
CA LEU A 92 14.28 -20.89 -33.87
C LEU A 92 12.81 -21.12 -34.17
N VAL A 93 12.48 -22.20 -34.87
CA VAL A 93 11.13 -22.52 -35.34
C VAL A 93 10.77 -23.96 -34.95
N SER A 94 9.59 -24.19 -34.38
CA SER A 94 9.13 -25.54 -34.04
C SER A 94 9.06 -26.44 -35.28
N ALA A 95 9.54 -27.68 -35.18
CA ALA A 95 9.70 -28.58 -36.31
C ALA A 95 8.37 -28.99 -36.96
N GLN A 96 8.37 -29.05 -38.30
CA GLN A 96 7.21 -29.51 -39.07
C GLN A 96 7.18 -31.05 -39.06
N SER A 97 6.41 -31.64 -38.15
CA SER A 97 6.25 -33.10 -38.02
C SER A 97 4.78 -33.53 -38.08
N LEU A 98 4.54 -34.70 -38.69
CA LEU A 98 3.24 -35.38 -38.71
C LEU A 98 2.96 -36.21 -37.44
N GLN A 99 3.98 -36.42 -36.60
CA GLN A 99 3.84 -37.14 -35.33
C GLN A 99 2.98 -36.32 -34.37
N ARG A 100 1.95 -36.94 -33.78
CA ARG A 100 0.90 -36.31 -32.96
C ARG A 100 1.06 -36.60 -31.47
N GLY A 101 0.40 -35.80 -30.62
CA GLY A 101 0.38 -35.97 -29.17
C GLY A 101 1.73 -35.68 -28.50
N ILE A 102 2.54 -34.81 -29.09
CA ILE A 102 3.91 -34.52 -28.64
C ILE A 102 4.09 -33.05 -28.23
N ALA A 103 4.95 -32.85 -27.22
CA ALA A 103 5.56 -31.56 -26.92
C ALA A 103 6.87 -31.41 -27.72
N MET A 104 7.14 -30.20 -28.24
CA MET A 104 8.38 -29.84 -28.91
C MET A 104 9.22 -28.92 -28.00
N GLU A 105 10.38 -29.39 -27.56
CA GLU A 105 11.11 -28.79 -26.44
C GLU A 105 12.48 -28.21 -26.85
N LEU A 106 12.80 -27.07 -26.25
CA LEU A 106 14.11 -26.43 -26.29
C LEU A 106 14.61 -26.23 -24.85
N GLU A 107 15.60 -27.00 -24.43
CA GLU A 107 16.35 -26.80 -23.19
C GLU A 107 17.50 -25.80 -23.43
N LEU A 108 17.63 -24.81 -22.56
CA LEU A 108 18.80 -23.95 -22.40
C LEU A 108 19.44 -24.24 -21.03
N ILE A 109 20.68 -24.70 -21.05
CA ILE A 109 21.42 -25.12 -19.85
C ILE A 109 22.43 -24.02 -19.46
N ILE A 110 22.42 -23.63 -18.19
CA ILE A 110 23.35 -22.63 -17.62
C ILE A 110 24.04 -23.30 -16.43
N ASN A 111 25.21 -23.88 -16.69
CA ASN A 111 25.95 -24.70 -15.73
C ASN A 111 26.71 -23.84 -14.70
N GLU A 112 27.13 -22.64 -15.09
CA GLU A 112 27.99 -21.76 -14.29
C GLU A 112 27.23 -21.03 -13.17
N GLY A 113 25.90 -21.04 -13.20
CA GLY A 113 25.05 -20.25 -12.31
C GLY A 113 25.06 -18.75 -12.64
N PHE A 114 24.75 -17.91 -11.65
CA PHE A 114 24.56 -16.47 -11.85
C PHE A 114 25.36 -15.64 -10.83
N SER A 115 26.07 -14.63 -11.32
CA SER A 115 26.85 -13.72 -10.49
C SER A 115 26.98 -12.33 -11.14
N ASN A 116 26.48 -11.31 -10.46
CA ASN A 116 26.65 -9.91 -10.83
C ASN A 116 27.86 -9.31 -10.07
N PRO A 117 28.96 -8.95 -10.73
CA PRO A 117 30.17 -8.43 -10.08
C PRO A 117 30.02 -7.00 -9.55
N LEU A 118 28.99 -6.25 -10.00
CA LEU A 118 28.66 -4.90 -9.53
C LEU A 118 27.56 -4.88 -8.46
N ALA A 119 27.07 -6.06 -8.04
CA ALA A 119 26.17 -6.14 -6.90
C ALA A 119 26.90 -5.81 -5.58
N PRO A 120 26.31 -5.00 -4.67
CA PRO A 120 26.85 -4.79 -3.33
C PRO A 120 27.01 -6.10 -2.56
N ARG A 121 27.89 -6.13 -1.54
CA ARG A 121 28.15 -7.36 -0.75
C ARG A 121 26.90 -7.88 -0.04
N ASP A 122 26.04 -6.98 0.42
CA ASP A 122 24.81 -7.28 1.15
C ASP A 122 23.58 -7.38 0.22
N PHE A 123 23.79 -7.67 -1.07
CA PHE A 123 22.74 -7.73 -2.08
C PHE A 123 21.77 -8.91 -1.83
N THR A 124 20.61 -8.59 -1.27
CA THR A 124 19.45 -9.50 -1.24
C THR A 124 18.68 -9.42 -2.56
N ALA A 125 18.75 -10.49 -3.36
CA ALA A 125 18.04 -10.60 -4.62
C ALA A 125 16.51 -10.58 -4.44
N SER A 126 15.78 -10.17 -5.49
CA SER A 126 14.32 -10.02 -5.46
C SER A 126 13.72 -9.91 -6.87
N GLN A 127 12.41 -10.08 -7.03
CA GLN A 127 11.76 -10.05 -8.35
C GLN A 127 12.02 -8.75 -9.17
N HIS A 128 12.25 -7.63 -8.47
CA HIS A 128 12.51 -6.30 -9.05
C HIS A 128 14.00 -5.88 -8.97
N SER A 129 14.87 -6.74 -8.45
CA SER A 129 16.33 -6.61 -8.57
C SER A 129 16.91 -8.02 -8.37
N PRO A 130 16.89 -8.85 -9.42
CA PRO A 130 17.33 -10.24 -9.32
C PRO A 130 18.86 -10.36 -9.47
N VAL A 131 19.39 -11.57 -9.25
CA VAL A 131 20.80 -11.86 -9.58
C VAL A 131 20.98 -11.81 -11.10
N ALA A 132 20.01 -12.36 -11.84
CA ALA A 132 19.99 -12.44 -13.30
C ALA A 132 18.55 -12.36 -13.83
N GLN A 133 18.39 -12.15 -15.13
CA GLN A 133 17.09 -12.16 -15.81
C GLN A 133 17.16 -13.05 -17.05
N PHE A 134 16.24 -13.99 -17.17
CA PHE A 134 15.98 -14.75 -18.39
C PHE A 134 14.85 -14.05 -19.15
N SER A 135 14.98 -13.94 -20.47
CA SER A 135 13.98 -13.27 -21.32
C SER A 135 13.91 -13.90 -22.70
N VAL A 136 12.70 -13.98 -23.24
CA VAL A 136 12.39 -14.63 -24.52
C VAL A 136 11.50 -13.71 -25.33
N VAL A 137 11.82 -13.54 -26.61
CA VAL A 137 10.98 -12.85 -27.60
C VAL A 137 10.44 -13.90 -28.56
N PHE A 138 9.12 -14.05 -28.62
CA PHE A 138 8.49 -15.12 -29.39
C PHE A 138 7.18 -14.67 -30.04
N GLU A 139 6.70 -15.47 -30.99
CA GLU A 139 5.37 -15.40 -31.60
C GLU A 139 4.87 -16.84 -31.83
N THR A 140 3.55 -17.04 -31.83
CA THR A 140 2.92 -18.33 -32.19
C THR A 140 1.79 -18.10 -33.18
N SER A 141 1.65 -19.03 -34.12
CA SER A 141 0.53 -19.11 -35.06
C SER A 141 -0.11 -20.48 -34.87
N CYS A 142 -1.34 -20.51 -34.37
CA CYS A 142 -2.08 -21.72 -34.05
C CYS A 142 -3.51 -21.67 -34.59
N ALA A 143 -4.09 -22.84 -34.89
CA ALA A 143 -5.45 -22.98 -35.39
C ALA A 143 -6.53 -22.54 -34.39
N ASP A 144 -6.35 -22.80 -33.10
CA ASP A 144 -7.28 -22.42 -32.03
C ASP A 144 -6.55 -22.09 -30.70
N SER A 145 -7.30 -21.93 -29.60
CA SER A 145 -6.80 -21.56 -28.28
C SER A 145 -6.30 -22.72 -27.41
N SER A 146 -6.35 -23.98 -27.89
CA SER A 146 -5.81 -25.16 -27.20
C SER A 146 -4.32 -25.41 -27.44
N CYS A 147 -3.74 -24.73 -28.43
CA CYS A 147 -2.30 -24.58 -28.61
C CYS A 147 -1.67 -23.87 -27.41
N VAL A 148 -0.51 -24.31 -26.91
CA VAL A 148 0.16 -23.68 -25.76
C VAL A 148 1.69 -23.65 -25.91
N LEU A 149 2.29 -22.50 -25.61
CA LEU A 149 3.73 -22.36 -25.38
C LEU A 149 4.00 -22.22 -23.87
N TYR A 150 4.71 -23.19 -23.28
CA TYR A 150 5.13 -23.16 -21.88
C TYR A 150 6.55 -22.63 -21.72
N MET A 151 6.78 -21.88 -20.64
CA MET A 151 8.10 -21.51 -20.13
C MET A 151 8.29 -22.21 -18.79
N ILE A 152 9.34 -23.03 -18.65
CA ILE A 152 9.58 -23.91 -17.50
C ILE A 152 11.02 -23.70 -17.00
N GLU A 153 11.22 -23.79 -15.68
CA GLU A 153 12.52 -24.01 -15.04
C GLU A 153 12.61 -25.46 -14.55
N SER A 154 13.76 -26.08 -14.77
CA SER A 154 14.10 -27.42 -14.28
C SER A 154 15.42 -27.36 -13.50
N PRO A 155 15.60 -28.15 -12.43
CA PRO A 155 16.90 -28.29 -11.79
C PRO A 155 17.91 -28.90 -12.79
N VAL A 156 19.16 -28.43 -12.74
CA VAL A 156 20.21 -28.95 -13.63
C VAL A 156 20.53 -30.40 -13.28
N GLU A 157 20.58 -30.74 -11.99
CA GLU A 157 20.71 -32.11 -11.49
C GLU A 157 19.33 -32.78 -11.36
N GLN A 158 19.12 -33.87 -12.10
CA GLN A 158 17.89 -34.68 -12.05
C GLN A 158 17.84 -35.59 -10.81
N SER A 159 17.75 -34.98 -9.62
CA SER A 159 17.26 -35.69 -8.44
C SER A 159 15.77 -36.02 -8.64
N LYS A 160 15.35 -37.26 -8.35
CA LYS A 160 13.95 -37.72 -8.51
C LYS A 160 12.93 -37.04 -7.57
N THR A 161 13.33 -35.96 -6.90
CA THR A 161 12.66 -35.35 -5.75
C THR A 161 12.44 -33.84 -5.91
N GLN A 162 12.84 -33.24 -7.03
CA GLN A 162 12.59 -31.83 -7.33
C GLN A 162 11.70 -31.71 -8.58
N PRO A 163 10.49 -31.13 -8.47
CA PRO A 163 9.57 -30.98 -9.60
C PRO A 163 9.99 -29.86 -10.55
N TYR A 164 9.51 -29.94 -11.80
CA TYR A 164 9.57 -28.83 -12.76
C TYR A 164 8.77 -27.63 -12.24
N ARG A 165 9.30 -26.41 -12.43
CA ARG A 165 8.63 -25.15 -12.06
C ARG A 165 8.10 -24.47 -13.32
N PHE A 166 6.79 -24.56 -13.55
CA PHE A 166 6.11 -23.80 -14.60
C PHE A 166 6.18 -22.30 -14.31
N LEU A 167 6.74 -21.52 -15.24
CA LEU A 167 6.96 -20.08 -15.09
C LEU A 167 5.92 -19.24 -15.83
N ALA A 168 5.45 -19.73 -16.98
CA ALA A 168 4.37 -19.13 -17.77
C ALA A 168 3.77 -20.16 -18.75
N ALA A 169 2.54 -19.88 -19.20
CA ALA A 169 1.88 -20.53 -20.32
C ALA A 169 1.26 -19.45 -21.22
N PHE A 170 1.30 -19.64 -22.53
CA PHE A 170 0.71 -18.73 -23.51
C PHE A 170 -0.13 -19.52 -24.50
N ASN A 171 -1.43 -19.24 -24.53
CA ASN A 171 -2.40 -20.05 -25.26
C ASN A 171 -2.73 -19.43 -26.62
N GLY A 172 -2.98 -20.27 -27.62
CA GLY A 172 -3.35 -19.89 -28.98
C GLY A 172 -2.30 -19.09 -29.75
N SER A 173 -2.76 -18.36 -30.77
CA SER A 173 -1.93 -17.47 -31.58
C SER A 173 -1.50 -16.22 -30.79
N GLN A 174 -0.19 -16.01 -30.68
CA GLN A 174 0.42 -14.93 -29.90
C GLN A 174 1.20 -13.98 -30.82
N PRO A 175 0.88 -12.68 -30.84
CA PRO A 175 1.68 -11.70 -31.58
C PRO A 175 3.08 -11.61 -30.97
N ARG A 176 4.06 -11.13 -31.75
CA ARG A 176 5.45 -10.94 -31.31
C ARG A 176 5.52 -10.21 -29.96
N ARG A 177 5.77 -10.97 -28.90
CA ARG A 177 5.77 -10.49 -27.50
C ARG A 177 7.08 -10.81 -26.80
N VAL A 178 7.36 -10.04 -25.75
CA VAL A 178 8.50 -10.24 -24.86
C VAL A 178 7.96 -10.80 -23.54
N TRP A 179 8.63 -11.82 -23.00
CA TRP A 179 8.42 -12.29 -21.63
C TRP A 179 9.77 -12.38 -20.91
N SER A 180 9.75 -12.26 -19.57
CA SER A 180 10.96 -12.38 -18.76
C SER A 180 10.70 -12.94 -17.37
N HIS A 181 11.67 -13.69 -16.86
CA HIS A 181 11.72 -14.26 -15.52
C HIS A 181 12.91 -13.71 -14.73
N SER A 182 12.66 -13.36 -13.46
CA SER A 182 13.65 -12.80 -12.53
C SER A 182 14.29 -13.90 -11.67
N ILE A 183 15.60 -14.09 -11.78
CA ILE A 183 16.33 -15.20 -11.18
C ILE A 183 16.90 -14.77 -9.82
N LEU A 184 16.41 -15.38 -8.75
CA LEU A 184 16.70 -14.93 -7.37
C LEU A 184 17.89 -15.64 -6.72
N GLU A 185 18.23 -16.83 -7.17
CA GLU A 185 19.31 -17.65 -6.62
C GLU A 185 20.52 -17.68 -7.58
N PRO A 186 21.77 -17.65 -7.07
CA PRO A 186 22.97 -17.69 -7.90
C PRO A 186 23.32 -19.09 -8.46
N ARG A 187 22.40 -20.06 -8.34
CA ARG A 187 22.60 -21.47 -8.71
C ARG A 187 22.54 -21.69 -10.23
N SER A 188 23.08 -22.81 -10.70
CA SER A 188 22.89 -23.31 -12.07
C SER A 188 21.40 -23.55 -12.35
N ALA A 189 20.93 -23.24 -13.57
CA ALA A 189 19.53 -23.39 -13.96
C ALA A 189 19.40 -24.01 -15.36
N ARG A 190 18.31 -24.74 -15.58
CA ARG A 190 17.86 -25.17 -16.90
C ARG A 190 16.52 -24.49 -17.20
N PHE A 191 16.44 -23.75 -18.29
CA PHE A 191 15.18 -23.21 -18.79
C PHE A 191 14.71 -24.07 -19.96
N MET A 192 13.41 -24.33 -20.03
CA MET A 192 12.81 -25.12 -21.09
C MET A 192 11.65 -24.36 -21.72
N VAL A 193 11.64 -24.28 -23.05
CA VAL A 193 10.52 -23.75 -23.83
C VAL A 193 9.87 -24.93 -24.54
N ALA A 194 8.64 -25.26 -24.17
CA ALA A 194 7.91 -26.41 -24.69
C ALA A 194 6.66 -25.94 -25.45
N PHE A 195 6.51 -26.38 -26.70
CA PHE A 195 5.40 -26.02 -27.57
C PHE A 195 4.48 -27.22 -27.83
N LEU A 196 3.20 -27.05 -27.56
CA LEU A 196 2.11 -27.98 -27.83
C LEU A 196 1.15 -27.33 -28.84
N ARG A 197 0.76 -28.08 -29.87
CA ARG A 197 -0.17 -27.61 -30.93
C ARG A 197 -1.62 -27.73 -30.50
N SER A 198 -2.53 -27.01 -31.16
CA SER A 198 -3.97 -27.19 -31.04
C SER A 198 -4.36 -28.65 -31.22
N GLY A 199 -5.26 -29.17 -30.38
CA GLY A 199 -5.71 -30.57 -30.41
C GLY A 199 -4.71 -31.61 -29.89
N SER A 200 -3.51 -31.24 -29.46
CA SER A 200 -2.46 -32.20 -29.06
C SER A 200 -2.84 -33.08 -27.85
N THR A 201 -3.65 -32.57 -26.91
CA THR A 201 -4.15 -33.35 -25.76
C THR A 201 -5.22 -34.38 -26.13
N SER A 202 -5.87 -34.25 -27.28
CA SER A 202 -6.79 -35.26 -27.84
C SER A 202 -6.16 -36.09 -28.96
N GLY A 203 -4.89 -35.87 -29.29
CA GLY A 203 -4.21 -36.53 -30.42
C GLY A 203 -4.68 -36.05 -31.80
N ASP A 204 -5.31 -34.88 -31.88
CA ASP A 204 -5.77 -34.24 -33.12
C ASP A 204 -4.98 -32.96 -33.46
N ASP A 205 -3.65 -33.07 -33.35
CA ASP A 205 -2.70 -32.00 -33.66
C ASP A 205 -2.98 -31.27 -34.98
N ALA A 206 -3.19 -29.96 -34.89
CA ALA A 206 -3.14 -29.05 -36.02
C ALA A 206 -1.68 -28.93 -36.52
N ILE A 207 -1.29 -29.77 -37.48
CA ILE A 207 0.11 -29.89 -37.96
C ILE A 207 0.73 -28.62 -38.57
N LEU A 208 -0.09 -27.58 -38.84
CA LEU A 208 0.36 -26.28 -39.35
C LEU A 208 0.72 -25.29 -38.23
N ASP A 209 0.40 -25.61 -36.97
CA ASP A 209 0.71 -24.77 -35.81
C ASP A 209 2.22 -24.63 -35.62
N GLN A 210 2.66 -23.40 -35.40
CA GLN A 210 4.08 -23.04 -35.36
C GLN A 210 4.37 -22.03 -34.26
N ALA A 211 5.38 -22.33 -33.45
CA ALA A 211 6.03 -21.36 -32.56
C ALA A 211 7.36 -20.90 -33.15
N ARG A 212 7.69 -19.62 -32.92
CA ARG A 212 8.94 -19.01 -33.36
C ARG A 212 9.56 -18.22 -32.21
N ILE A 213 10.80 -18.53 -31.87
CA ILE A 213 11.59 -17.79 -30.88
C ILE A 213 12.57 -16.90 -31.65
N LEU A 214 12.35 -15.58 -31.59
CA LEU A 214 13.14 -14.60 -32.32
C LEU A 214 14.44 -14.25 -31.58
N SER A 215 14.40 -14.20 -30.24
CA SER A 215 15.61 -14.03 -29.43
C SER A 215 15.46 -14.57 -28.00
N ILE A 216 16.58 -14.96 -27.41
CA ILE A 216 16.71 -15.32 -26.00
C ILE A 216 17.85 -14.50 -25.40
N ASN A 217 17.62 -13.91 -24.22
CA ASN A 217 18.61 -13.13 -23.50
C ASN A 217 18.65 -13.51 -22.00
N VAL A 218 19.85 -13.82 -21.51
CA VAL A 218 20.17 -14.20 -20.13
C VAL A 218 21.28 -13.28 -19.62
N THR A 219 21.08 -12.60 -18.49
CA THR A 219 22.09 -11.70 -17.89
C THR A 219 22.89 -12.37 -16.78
N ASN A 220 24.07 -11.81 -16.46
CA ASN A 220 24.89 -12.12 -15.28
C ASN A 220 25.25 -13.62 -15.11
N THR A 221 25.54 -14.33 -16.20
CA THR A 221 25.98 -15.74 -16.16
C THR A 221 27.39 -15.86 -15.57
N GLY A 222 27.59 -16.77 -14.62
CA GLY A 222 28.91 -17.02 -14.06
C GLY A 222 28.97 -17.45 -12.60
N VAL A 223 30.12 -18.01 -12.24
CA VAL A 223 30.39 -18.65 -10.96
C VAL A 223 30.65 -17.61 -9.86
N TYR A 224 29.94 -17.76 -8.76
CA TYR A 224 30.21 -17.06 -7.51
C TYR A 224 31.67 -17.24 -7.08
N ARG A 225 32.41 -16.13 -6.93
CA ARG A 225 33.89 -16.01 -6.70
C ARG A 225 34.78 -15.95 -7.95
N GLY A 226 34.24 -15.61 -9.12
CA GLY A 226 35.01 -14.83 -10.11
C GLY A 226 35.50 -15.56 -11.36
N VAL A 227 34.93 -16.72 -11.70
CA VAL A 227 34.99 -17.27 -13.06
C VAL A 227 33.64 -16.97 -13.71
N GLN A 228 33.56 -15.91 -14.50
CA GLN A 228 32.32 -15.50 -15.14
C GLN A 228 32.08 -16.29 -16.43
N GLY A 229 30.83 -16.69 -16.66
CA GLY A 229 30.44 -17.75 -17.60
C GLY A 229 29.66 -17.21 -18.80
N GLY A 230 29.43 -18.07 -19.80
CA GLY A 230 28.88 -17.67 -21.09
C GLY A 230 29.75 -16.66 -21.85
N GLY A 231 29.10 -15.78 -22.63
CA GLY A 231 29.77 -14.75 -23.42
C GLY A 231 29.71 -13.37 -22.76
N ALA A 232 30.22 -12.36 -23.46
CA ALA A 232 29.98 -10.95 -23.13
C ALA A 232 29.75 -10.12 -24.39
N SER A 233 28.66 -9.34 -24.42
CA SER A 233 28.25 -8.59 -25.63
C SER A 233 28.78 -7.15 -25.71
N ARG A 234 29.16 -6.57 -24.57
CA ARG A 234 29.84 -5.26 -24.47
C ARG A 234 30.68 -5.19 -23.21
N CYS A 235 31.49 -4.13 -23.08
CA CYS A 235 32.08 -3.74 -21.80
C CYS A 235 31.22 -2.65 -21.14
N LEU A 236 31.08 -2.69 -19.81
CA LEU A 236 30.42 -1.67 -18.99
C LEU A 236 31.49 -0.91 -18.19
N PRO A 237 31.41 0.43 -18.05
CA PRO A 237 32.28 1.16 -17.14
C PRO A 237 32.09 0.68 -15.69
N CYS A 238 33.16 0.75 -14.89
CA CYS A 238 33.18 0.21 -13.53
C CYS A 238 33.85 1.16 -12.53
N PRO A 239 33.43 1.16 -11.25
CA PRO A 239 34.10 1.96 -10.23
C PRO A 239 35.51 1.46 -9.91
N LYS A 240 36.46 2.39 -9.81
CA LYS A 240 37.87 2.09 -9.57
C LYS A 240 38.17 1.79 -8.11
N GLY A 241 38.39 0.51 -7.78
CA GLY A 241 38.84 0.09 -6.45
C GLY A 241 40.33 0.24 -6.24
N SER A 242 40.77 -0.02 -5.00
CA SER A 242 42.19 -0.17 -4.67
C SER A 242 42.87 -1.17 -5.60
N PHE A 243 44.09 -0.85 -6.04
CA PHE A 243 44.85 -1.62 -7.03
C PHE A 243 44.22 -1.72 -8.43
N GLY A 244 43.30 -0.81 -8.79
CA GLY A 244 42.79 -0.67 -10.16
C GLY A 244 41.83 -1.77 -10.62
N LYS A 245 41.34 -2.59 -9.69
CA LYS A 245 40.28 -3.57 -9.96
C LYS A 245 38.91 -2.89 -9.85
N CYS A 246 37.98 -3.29 -10.72
CA CYS A 246 36.57 -2.90 -10.59
C CYS A 246 36.00 -3.33 -9.24
N VAL A 247 35.22 -2.47 -8.59
CA VAL A 247 34.50 -2.78 -7.35
C VAL A 247 33.03 -2.35 -7.45
N PRO A 248 32.08 -3.08 -6.83
CA PRO A 248 30.71 -2.61 -6.71
C PRO A 248 30.66 -1.32 -5.87
N CYS A 249 29.81 -0.37 -6.26
CA CYS A 249 29.53 0.76 -5.38
C CYS A 249 28.86 0.31 -4.08
N PRO A 250 29.12 0.99 -2.95
CA PRO A 250 28.41 0.73 -1.71
C PRO A 250 26.90 1.00 -1.87
N PRO A 251 26.05 0.43 -0.99
CA PRO A 251 24.63 0.75 -0.96
C PRO A 251 24.39 2.27 -0.95
N GLY A 252 23.34 2.71 -1.66
CA GLY A 252 22.97 4.13 -1.74
C GLY A 252 23.83 5.00 -2.65
N HIS A 253 24.82 4.43 -3.33
CA HIS A 253 25.70 5.16 -4.25
C HIS A 253 25.51 4.72 -5.71
N TYR A 254 25.69 5.66 -6.64
CA TYR A 254 25.72 5.45 -8.08
C TYR A 254 27.13 5.79 -8.62
N MET A 255 27.45 5.32 -9.83
CA MET A 255 28.75 5.61 -10.46
C MET A 255 28.68 6.86 -11.34
N SER A 256 29.63 7.79 -11.15
CA SER A 256 29.83 8.97 -11.98
C SER A 256 30.21 8.62 -13.42
N LEU A 257 29.48 9.19 -14.39
CA LEU A 257 29.77 9.06 -15.84
C LEU A 257 31.14 9.64 -16.25
N GLY A 258 31.68 10.60 -15.49
CA GLY A 258 32.91 11.31 -15.85
C GLY A 258 34.15 10.91 -15.05
N THR A 259 33.99 10.45 -13.80
CA THR A 259 35.11 10.13 -12.91
C THR A 259 35.19 8.65 -12.51
N HIS A 260 34.19 7.83 -12.85
CA HIS A 260 34.04 6.45 -12.38
C HIS A 260 34.09 6.29 -10.84
N GLU A 261 33.76 7.36 -10.11
CA GLU A 261 33.67 7.34 -8.64
C GLU A 261 32.25 6.99 -8.18
N CYS A 262 32.13 6.36 -7.03
CA CYS A 262 30.84 6.09 -6.39
C CYS A 262 30.38 7.32 -5.59
N ILE A 263 29.35 8.01 -6.08
CA ILE A 263 28.77 9.20 -5.47
C ILE A 263 27.47 8.79 -4.74
N PRO A 264 27.23 9.25 -3.49
CA PRO A 264 25.96 8.99 -2.81
C PRO A 264 24.78 9.62 -3.56
N CYS A 265 23.64 8.94 -3.58
CA CYS A 265 22.41 9.53 -4.10
C CYS A 265 22.01 10.78 -3.30
N PRO A 266 21.44 11.82 -3.94
CA PRO A 266 20.97 13.03 -3.25
C PRO A 266 19.97 12.74 -2.11
N PRO A 267 19.86 13.60 -1.09
CA PRO A 267 18.92 13.39 0.03
C PRO A 267 17.47 13.28 -0.46
N ASN A 268 16.72 12.38 0.17
CA ASN A 268 15.37 11.96 -0.25
C ASN A 268 15.30 11.30 -1.64
N THR A 269 16.39 10.66 -2.08
CA THR A 269 16.42 9.76 -3.24
C THR A 269 17.06 8.43 -2.87
N VAL A 270 16.76 7.36 -3.62
CA VAL A 270 17.37 6.03 -3.45
C VAL A 270 17.88 5.48 -4.78
N VAL A 271 18.88 4.61 -4.74
CA VAL A 271 19.43 3.96 -5.95
C VAL A 271 18.38 3.05 -6.57
N ASN A 272 18.02 3.33 -7.82
CA ASN A 272 17.16 2.47 -8.62
C ASN A 272 17.87 1.15 -8.94
N THR A 273 17.48 0.10 -8.22
CA THR A 273 18.13 -1.22 -8.29
C THR A 273 17.90 -2.00 -9.60
N THR A 274 17.06 -1.51 -10.54
CA THR A 274 16.91 -2.05 -11.91
C THR A 274 17.79 -1.35 -12.95
N SER A 275 18.34 -0.17 -12.64
CA SER A 275 19.20 0.59 -13.54
C SER A 275 20.61 0.00 -13.63
N GLU A 276 21.39 0.44 -14.62
CA GLU A 276 22.85 0.17 -14.68
C GLU A 276 23.62 0.83 -13.51
N ARG A 277 22.97 1.65 -12.68
CA ARG A 277 23.54 2.42 -11.54
C ARG A 277 24.61 3.43 -11.95
N ILE A 278 24.51 3.92 -13.18
CA ILE A 278 25.36 4.94 -13.79
C ILE A 278 24.58 6.28 -13.75
N GLY A 279 25.27 7.37 -13.41
CA GLY A 279 24.73 8.72 -13.40
C GLY A 279 23.63 8.98 -12.33
N VAL A 280 23.30 10.25 -12.14
CA VAL A 280 22.34 10.71 -11.11
C VAL A 280 20.89 10.33 -11.47
N GLU A 281 20.63 10.05 -12.74
CA GLU A 281 19.41 9.43 -13.26
C GLU A 281 19.12 8.05 -12.63
N SER A 282 20.14 7.38 -12.07
CA SER A 282 19.97 6.17 -11.27
C SER A 282 19.42 6.42 -9.86
N CYS A 283 19.21 7.67 -9.44
CA CYS A 283 18.62 8.02 -8.14
C CYS A 283 17.14 8.43 -8.28
N ILE A 284 16.23 7.57 -7.84
CA ILE A 284 14.78 7.84 -7.84
C ILE A 284 14.37 8.58 -6.56
N LYS A 285 13.52 9.62 -6.69
CA LYS A 285 13.00 10.37 -5.53
C LYS A 285 12.09 9.49 -4.67
N CYS A 286 12.25 9.61 -3.35
CA CYS A 286 11.29 9.08 -2.40
C CYS A 286 9.91 9.76 -2.55
N GLY A 287 8.88 9.03 -2.16
CA GLY A 287 7.50 9.50 -2.23
C GLY A 287 7.15 10.59 -1.22
N GLN A 288 5.91 11.08 -1.28
CA GLN A 288 5.45 12.15 -0.38
C GLN A 288 5.33 11.63 1.05
N ASN A 289 5.87 12.39 2.01
CA ASN A 289 6.06 11.97 3.41
C ASN A 289 6.95 10.70 3.57
N LEU A 290 7.86 10.47 2.60
CA LEU A 290 8.98 9.53 2.73
C LEU A 290 10.32 10.25 2.64
N HIS A 291 11.27 9.76 3.42
CA HIS A 291 12.62 10.30 3.52
C HIS A 291 13.67 9.19 3.34
N SER A 292 14.82 9.55 2.82
CA SER A 292 16.02 8.70 2.80
C SER A 292 17.25 9.56 3.03
N SER A 293 18.07 9.13 3.98
CA SER A 293 19.38 9.70 4.33
C SER A 293 20.54 8.79 3.92
N ASP A 294 20.25 7.54 3.54
CA ASP A 294 21.24 6.50 3.21
C ASP A 294 21.31 6.18 1.70
N GLY A 295 20.31 6.60 0.92
CA GLY A 295 20.18 6.25 -0.50
C GLY A 295 19.73 4.80 -0.77
N VAL A 296 19.46 4.02 0.27
CA VAL A 296 19.14 2.58 0.18
C VAL A 296 17.64 2.33 0.26
N ALA A 297 16.95 2.99 1.18
CA ALA A 297 15.51 2.80 1.41
C ALA A 297 14.80 4.12 1.70
N CYS A 298 13.59 4.25 1.16
CA CYS A 298 12.65 5.30 1.56
C CYS A 298 11.89 4.83 2.81
N THR A 299 11.90 5.64 3.86
CA THR A 299 11.30 5.35 5.16
C THR A 299 10.34 6.47 5.57
N SER A 300 9.49 6.22 6.56
CA SER A 300 8.64 7.24 7.19
C SER A 300 8.87 7.20 8.70
N ASP A 301 8.77 8.35 9.33
CA ASP A 301 8.70 8.53 10.79
C ASP A 301 7.26 8.35 11.33
N GLY A 302 6.29 8.09 10.44
CA GLY A 302 4.88 7.95 10.79
C GLY A 302 4.12 9.28 10.88
N ILE A 303 4.78 10.42 10.65
CA ILE A 303 4.13 11.73 10.67
C ILE A 303 3.70 12.06 9.23
N LEU A 304 2.39 12.17 9.00
CA LEU A 304 1.82 12.38 7.67
C LEU A 304 1.22 13.79 7.56
N THR A 305 1.59 14.52 6.51
CA THR A 305 0.93 15.77 6.11
C THR A 305 0.16 15.56 4.80
N VAL A 306 -1.11 15.96 4.80
CA VAL A 306 -2.03 15.83 3.65
C VAL A 306 -2.78 17.13 3.43
N ILE A 307 -2.74 17.67 2.22
CA ILE A 307 -3.51 18.87 1.85
C ILE A 307 -4.83 18.42 1.20
N ARG A 308 -5.96 18.78 1.81
CA ARG A 308 -7.32 18.45 1.34
C ARG A 308 -8.20 19.70 1.41
N ASN A 309 -8.85 20.06 0.30
CA ASN A 309 -9.74 21.23 0.20
C ASN A 309 -9.10 22.53 0.72
N ASN A 310 -7.82 22.75 0.37
CA ASN A 310 -6.98 23.87 0.83
C ASN A 310 -6.75 23.97 2.37
N ARG A 311 -7.13 22.93 3.13
CA ARG A 311 -6.71 22.74 4.53
C ARG A 311 -5.55 21.73 4.59
N THR A 312 -4.58 21.96 5.47
CA THR A 312 -3.53 20.97 5.76
C THR A 312 -3.93 20.15 6.97
N LEU A 313 -3.96 18.84 6.83
CA LEU A 313 -4.26 17.86 7.87
C LEU A 313 -2.96 17.14 8.25
N ASN A 314 -2.71 17.03 9.56
CA ASN A 314 -1.54 16.35 10.12
C ASN A 314 -2.03 15.06 10.79
N TYR A 315 -1.37 13.93 10.60
CA TYR A 315 -1.70 12.66 11.26
C TYR A 315 -0.47 12.12 11.99
N ASP A 316 -0.69 11.55 13.17
CA ASP A 316 0.33 10.82 13.92
C ASP A 316 0.07 9.31 13.81
N LEU A 317 0.79 8.68 12.87
CA LEU A 317 0.81 7.24 12.65
C LEU A 317 2.09 6.60 13.24
N SER A 318 2.79 7.28 14.16
CA SER A 318 3.99 6.74 14.84
C SER A 318 3.69 5.41 15.54
N ALA A 319 2.46 5.26 16.05
CA ALA A 319 1.97 4.03 16.68
C ALA A 319 1.71 2.87 15.69
N TRP A 320 1.89 3.08 14.39
CA TRP A 320 1.80 2.07 13.31
C TRP A 320 3.18 1.68 12.74
N LEU A 321 4.27 2.35 13.14
CA LEU A 321 5.63 1.92 12.83
C LEU A 321 5.90 0.53 13.40
N ARG A 322 6.65 -0.31 12.66
CA ARG A 322 7.04 -1.67 13.09
C ARG A 322 5.85 -2.49 13.58
N LYS A 323 4.81 -2.50 12.75
CA LYS A 323 3.65 -3.38 12.88
C LYS A 323 3.33 -4.02 11.54
N THR A 324 2.91 -5.27 11.63
CA THR A 324 2.33 -6.07 10.55
C THR A 324 0.90 -6.41 10.92
N TRP A 325 0.00 -6.44 9.95
CA TRP A 325 -1.41 -6.76 10.14
C TRP A 325 -1.88 -7.83 9.17
N THR A 326 -2.93 -8.53 9.57
CA THR A 326 -3.59 -9.56 8.80
C THR A 326 -5.05 -9.19 8.59
N ALA A 327 -5.52 -9.22 7.34
CA ALA A 327 -6.93 -9.17 7.00
C ALA A 327 -7.36 -10.51 6.38
N THR A 328 -8.54 -11.02 6.73
CA THR A 328 -9.07 -12.28 6.18
C THR A 328 -10.25 -12.02 5.25
N GLY A 329 -10.22 -12.64 4.08
CA GLY A 329 -11.37 -12.74 3.16
C GLY A 329 -12.49 -13.59 3.74
N VAL A 330 -13.66 -13.48 3.11
CA VAL A 330 -14.80 -14.36 3.44
C VAL A 330 -14.49 -15.83 3.08
N LYS A 331 -15.10 -16.75 3.83
CA LYS A 331 -14.97 -18.18 3.55
C LYS A 331 -15.81 -18.56 2.34
N VAL A 332 -15.15 -19.09 1.32
CA VAL A 332 -15.71 -19.54 0.03
C VAL A 332 -15.52 -21.05 -0.13
N PHE A 333 -16.12 -21.62 -1.19
CA PHE A 333 -16.01 -23.03 -1.53
C PHE A 333 -15.48 -23.16 -2.97
N ALA A 334 -14.51 -24.07 -3.16
CA ALA A 334 -14.04 -24.47 -4.48
C ALA A 334 -15.10 -25.35 -5.18
N ARG A 335 -14.94 -25.57 -6.49
CA ARG A 335 -15.87 -26.38 -7.30
C ARG A 335 -15.93 -27.83 -6.81
N GLU A 336 -14.85 -28.28 -6.18
CA GLU A 336 -14.61 -29.59 -5.57
C GLU A 336 -15.25 -29.72 -4.18
N GLY A 337 -15.94 -28.68 -3.68
CA GLY A 337 -16.59 -28.64 -2.37
C GLY A 337 -15.66 -28.32 -1.19
N ALA A 338 -14.34 -28.33 -1.41
CA ALA A 338 -13.36 -27.91 -0.40
C ALA A 338 -13.50 -26.41 -0.08
N SER A 339 -13.57 -26.06 1.19
CA SER A 339 -13.73 -24.67 1.61
C SER A 339 -12.39 -23.97 1.84
N TYR A 340 -12.25 -22.71 1.42
CA TYR A 340 -11.03 -21.91 1.58
C TYR A 340 -11.34 -20.43 1.90
N TYR A 341 -10.32 -19.67 2.30
CA TYR A 341 -10.37 -18.21 2.37
C TYR A 341 -8.97 -17.63 2.14
N HIS A 342 -8.88 -16.39 1.67
CA HIS A 342 -7.58 -15.72 1.54
C HIS A 342 -7.20 -14.93 2.79
N SER A 343 -5.91 -14.95 3.13
CA SER A 343 -5.33 -14.21 4.26
C SER A 343 -4.27 -13.25 3.72
N PHE A 344 -4.46 -11.96 4.00
CA PHE A 344 -3.65 -10.85 3.50
C PHE A 344 -2.79 -10.29 4.63
N ASN A 345 -1.49 -10.57 4.60
CA ASN A 345 -0.52 -10.00 5.52
C ASN A 345 0.12 -8.76 4.89
N PHE A 346 0.26 -7.67 5.64
CA PHE A 346 0.98 -6.47 5.16
C PHE A 346 1.53 -5.59 6.29
N SER A 347 2.43 -4.68 5.93
CA SER A 347 2.83 -3.53 6.75
C SER A 347 2.66 -2.23 5.95
N LEU A 348 2.44 -1.16 6.69
CA LEU A 348 2.31 0.21 6.19
C LEU A 348 3.53 1.06 6.53
N PHE A 349 4.53 0.54 7.26
CA PHE A 349 5.68 1.34 7.68
C PHE A 349 6.95 0.49 7.86
N SER A 350 7.61 0.23 6.73
CA SER A 350 8.97 -0.34 6.59
C SER A 350 9.21 -1.79 7.06
N GLU A 351 8.31 -2.43 7.79
CA GLU A 351 8.48 -3.84 8.19
C GLU A 351 8.09 -4.78 7.06
N LYS A 352 8.86 -5.87 6.87
CA LYS A 352 8.56 -6.86 5.83
C LYS A 352 7.75 -8.01 6.41
N VAL A 353 6.55 -8.23 5.87
CA VAL A 353 5.79 -9.46 6.09
C VAL A 353 6.38 -10.61 5.29
N GLN A 354 6.28 -11.81 5.86
CA GLN A 354 6.64 -13.07 5.23
C GLN A 354 5.39 -13.92 5.07
N CYS A 355 5.10 -14.37 3.85
CA CYS A 355 4.10 -15.39 3.58
C CYS A 355 4.85 -16.67 3.18
N LYS A 356 4.83 -17.68 4.06
CA LYS A 356 5.41 -19.02 3.84
C LYS A 356 4.29 -20.05 3.73
N GLU A 357 4.45 -21.02 2.84
CA GLU A 357 3.61 -22.22 2.83
C GLU A 357 3.82 -23.08 4.07
N ALA A 358 2.72 -23.48 4.70
CA ALA A 358 2.70 -24.21 5.95
C ALA A 358 1.51 -25.17 5.97
N TYR A 359 1.78 -26.45 5.76
CA TYR A 359 0.80 -27.53 5.80
C TYR A 359 1.32 -28.69 6.67
N ASP A 360 0.40 -29.31 7.41
CA ASP A 360 0.66 -30.36 8.40
C ASP A 360 0.44 -31.76 7.78
N SER A 361 1.38 -32.16 6.93
CA SER A 361 1.26 -33.32 6.04
C SER A 361 2.11 -34.52 6.48
N ASN A 362 1.44 -35.62 6.80
CA ASN A 362 1.93 -36.97 6.47
C ASN A 362 1.22 -37.52 5.21
N ASP A 363 -0.03 -37.13 4.97
CA ASP A 363 -0.91 -37.74 3.96
C ASP A 363 -1.11 -36.90 2.67
N ALA A 364 -0.42 -35.77 2.53
CA ALA A 364 -0.56 -34.85 1.40
C ALA A 364 0.80 -34.44 0.83
N PHE A 365 1.37 -35.33 0.01
CA PHE A 365 2.68 -35.26 -0.65
C PHE A 365 3.90 -35.24 0.31
N PRO A 366 4.92 -36.10 0.11
CA PRO A 366 6.18 -36.05 0.87
C PRO A 366 7.09 -34.93 0.34
N MET A 367 6.61 -33.69 0.39
CA MET A 367 7.36 -32.49 0.01
C MET A 367 8.36 -32.14 1.11
N ASN A 368 9.65 -32.21 0.77
CA ASN A 368 10.75 -31.91 1.68
C ASN A 368 10.72 -30.42 2.09
N ASP A 369 11.10 -30.04 3.33
CA ASP A 369 10.88 -28.67 3.87
C ASP A 369 11.60 -27.54 3.09
N GLN A 370 12.48 -27.91 2.15
CA GLN A 370 13.13 -27.02 1.17
C GLN A 370 12.22 -26.57 0.01
N SER A 371 11.06 -27.21 -0.23
CA SER A 371 10.18 -26.89 -1.37
C SER A 371 8.99 -25.97 -1.06
N ARG A 372 8.76 -25.63 0.22
CA ARG A 372 7.71 -24.70 0.64
C ARG A 372 8.00 -23.28 0.14
N GLU A 373 7.12 -22.71 -0.68
CA GLU A 373 7.35 -21.37 -1.22
C GLU A 373 7.28 -20.29 -0.12
N VAL A 374 8.14 -19.27 -0.23
CA VAL A 374 8.26 -18.17 0.73
C VAL A 374 8.41 -16.85 -0.03
N VAL A 375 7.41 -15.97 0.09
CA VAL A 375 7.49 -14.60 -0.43
C VAL A 375 7.62 -13.61 0.72
N THR A 376 8.42 -12.56 0.54
CA THR A 376 8.71 -11.55 1.57
C THR A 376 8.67 -10.15 0.97
N GLY A 377 7.94 -9.24 1.63
CA GLY A 377 7.75 -7.87 1.15
C GLY A 377 6.88 -7.04 2.08
N ALA A 378 6.29 -5.96 1.59
CA ALA A 378 5.39 -5.10 2.36
C ALA A 378 3.92 -5.59 2.33
N ALA A 379 3.50 -6.40 1.36
CA ALA A 379 2.19 -7.08 1.37
C ALA A 379 2.22 -8.42 0.62
N CYS A 380 1.50 -9.42 1.13
CA CYS A 380 1.34 -10.74 0.50
C CYS A 380 0.02 -11.42 0.89
N ARG A 381 -0.44 -12.36 0.06
CA ARG A 381 -1.66 -13.16 0.26
C ARG A 381 -1.31 -14.64 0.33
N LEU A 382 -1.87 -15.35 1.29
CA LEU A 382 -1.91 -16.81 1.36
C LEU A 382 -3.33 -17.32 1.06
N THR A 383 -3.43 -18.49 0.46
CA THR A 383 -4.67 -19.28 0.44
C THR A 383 -4.70 -20.14 1.69
N VAL A 384 -5.78 -20.08 2.46
CA VAL A 384 -5.94 -20.87 3.69
C VAL A 384 -7.01 -21.94 3.48
N LEU A 385 -6.61 -23.19 3.68
CA LEU A 385 -7.41 -24.40 3.57
C LEU A 385 -7.74 -24.94 4.97
N PRO A 386 -8.92 -24.61 5.56
CA PRO A 386 -9.38 -25.20 6.81
C PRO A 386 -9.88 -26.64 6.63
N ASP A 387 -9.10 -27.60 7.10
CA ASP A 387 -9.51 -28.99 7.30
C ASP A 387 -10.23 -29.15 8.65
N ILE A 388 -11.41 -29.76 8.64
CA ILE A 388 -12.30 -29.88 9.80
C ILE A 388 -12.24 -31.33 10.34
N GLY A 389 -11.08 -31.70 10.87
CA GLY A 389 -10.89 -32.95 11.60
C GLY A 389 -11.75 -33.01 12.87
N ARG A 390 -12.23 -34.21 13.24
CA ARG A 390 -13.24 -34.44 14.30
C ARG A 390 -12.95 -33.81 15.67
N ASN A 391 -11.70 -33.47 16.01
CA ASN A 391 -11.32 -32.87 17.28
C ASN A 391 -10.51 -31.55 17.17
N ARG A 392 -10.06 -31.14 15.97
CA ARG A 392 -9.32 -29.89 15.73
C ARG A 392 -9.47 -29.46 14.27
N THR A 393 -9.64 -28.16 14.04
CA THR A 393 -9.43 -27.57 12.72
C THR A 393 -7.94 -27.47 12.42
N LYS A 394 -7.45 -28.15 11.38
CA LYS A 394 -6.12 -27.90 10.81
C LYS A 394 -6.22 -26.77 9.79
N LEU A 395 -5.14 -26.02 9.59
CA LEU A 395 -5.04 -24.98 8.57
C LEU A 395 -3.85 -25.28 7.66
N GLY A 396 -4.09 -25.47 6.36
CA GLY A 396 -3.04 -25.45 5.35
C GLY A 396 -2.90 -24.06 4.74
N PHE A 397 -1.69 -23.52 4.70
CA PHE A 397 -1.35 -22.26 4.03
C PHE A 397 -0.59 -22.60 2.74
N VAL A 398 -1.13 -22.21 1.58
CA VAL A 398 -0.59 -22.53 0.24
C VAL A 398 -0.65 -21.34 -0.71
N SER A 399 0.08 -21.41 -1.82
CA SER A 399 0.04 -20.45 -2.94
C SER A 399 0.32 -18.99 -2.54
N PRO A 400 1.53 -18.69 -2.00
CA PRO A 400 1.89 -17.38 -1.48
C PRO A 400 2.08 -16.34 -2.61
N LEU A 401 1.12 -15.44 -2.77
CA LEU A 401 1.18 -14.36 -3.75
C LEU A 401 1.81 -13.11 -3.12
N LEU A 402 2.95 -12.65 -3.66
CA LEU A 402 3.52 -11.36 -3.29
C LEU A 402 2.69 -10.23 -3.94
N ILE A 403 2.13 -9.35 -3.12
CA ILE A 403 1.30 -8.21 -3.58
C ILE A 403 2.13 -6.92 -3.63
N LEU A 404 3.03 -6.71 -2.66
CA LEU A 404 3.93 -5.55 -2.61
C LEU A 404 5.28 -5.94 -2.00
N LYS A 405 6.39 -5.51 -2.62
CA LYS A 405 7.76 -5.80 -2.15
C LYS A 405 8.26 -4.75 -1.15
N THR A 406 8.13 -3.48 -1.51
CA THR A 406 8.65 -2.35 -0.74
C THR A 406 7.53 -1.36 -0.50
N PHE A 407 7.54 -0.72 0.68
CA PHE A 407 6.63 0.35 1.03
C PHE A 407 6.96 1.63 0.26
N CYS A 408 6.00 2.15 -0.51
CA CYS A 408 6.03 3.44 -1.19
C CYS A 408 4.80 4.27 -0.76
N VAL A 409 4.91 5.59 -0.66
CA VAL A 409 3.77 6.48 -0.34
C VAL A 409 3.73 7.61 -1.34
N PHE A 410 2.61 7.73 -2.06
CA PHE A 410 2.34 8.88 -2.91
C PHE A 410 0.91 9.37 -2.71
N PHE A 411 0.76 10.65 -2.38
CA PHE A 411 -0.53 11.32 -2.17
C PHE A 411 -0.78 12.42 -3.21
N THR A 412 -1.12 12.05 -4.45
CA THR A 412 -1.90 12.94 -5.35
C THR A 412 -2.54 12.15 -6.50
N MET A 413 -3.76 12.53 -6.88
CA MET A 413 -4.58 11.85 -7.90
C MET A 413 -4.17 12.16 -9.36
N ASN A 414 -2.87 12.32 -9.64
CA ASN A 414 -2.37 12.92 -10.90
C ASN A 414 -1.49 12.00 -11.77
N SER A 415 -1.46 10.68 -11.53
CA SER A 415 -0.88 9.71 -12.47
C SER A 415 -1.97 8.93 -13.20
N PHE A 416 -1.75 8.75 -14.51
CA PHE A 416 -2.68 8.16 -15.48
C PHE A 416 -3.18 6.75 -15.08
N ILE A 417 -2.33 5.97 -14.40
CA ILE A 417 -2.69 4.64 -13.89
C ILE A 417 -3.76 4.78 -12.81
N TYR A 418 -3.55 5.62 -11.80
CA TYR A 418 -4.45 5.74 -10.65
C TYR A 418 -5.79 6.36 -11.02
N THR A 419 -5.83 7.29 -11.98
CA THR A 419 -7.09 7.83 -12.53
C THR A 419 -8.02 6.78 -13.15
N SER A 420 -7.51 5.58 -13.49
CA SER A 420 -8.33 4.44 -13.92
C SER A 420 -8.86 3.57 -12.76
N TYR A 421 -8.22 3.61 -11.59
CA TYR A 421 -8.59 2.83 -10.41
C TYR A 421 -9.32 3.65 -9.33
N THR A 422 -9.27 4.98 -9.38
CA THR A 422 -10.04 5.85 -8.47
C THR A 422 -11.56 5.62 -8.51
N PRO A 423 -12.22 5.23 -9.62
CA PRO A 423 -13.64 4.86 -9.58
C PRO A 423 -13.88 3.62 -8.74
N LEU A 424 -13.01 2.59 -8.88
CA LEU A 424 -13.13 1.33 -8.14
C LEU A 424 -12.89 1.53 -6.64
N VAL A 425 -11.85 2.27 -6.26
CA VAL A 425 -11.59 2.60 -4.84
C VAL A 425 -12.68 3.52 -4.26
N LYS A 426 -13.25 4.43 -5.06
CA LYS A 426 -14.38 5.24 -4.63
C LYS A 426 -15.60 4.35 -4.38
N CYS A 427 -15.91 3.42 -5.29
CA CYS A 427 -17.01 2.46 -5.17
C CYS A 427 -16.85 1.47 -4.00
N SER A 428 -15.63 1.00 -3.72
CA SER A 428 -15.36 0.08 -2.60
C SER A 428 -15.33 0.78 -1.23
N SER A 429 -15.11 2.10 -1.18
CA SER A 429 -15.14 2.89 0.06
C SER A 429 -16.53 3.47 0.41
N ILE A 430 -17.54 3.35 -0.47
CA ILE A 430 -18.86 3.97 -0.27
C ILE A 430 -19.54 3.44 1.00
N THR A 431 -19.85 4.36 1.92
CA THR A 431 -20.91 4.19 2.91
C THR A 431 -22.20 4.73 2.30
N GLU A 432 -23.02 3.84 1.73
CA GLU A 432 -24.25 4.25 1.04
C GLU A 432 -25.22 4.93 2.01
N GLY A 433 -25.94 5.95 1.54
CA GLY A 433 -26.85 6.75 2.36
C GLY A 433 -26.20 7.78 3.30
N VAL A 434 -24.88 7.90 3.37
CA VAL A 434 -24.21 8.87 4.27
C VAL A 434 -23.90 10.20 3.57
N GLU A 435 -24.42 11.29 4.15
CA GLU A 435 -24.15 12.69 3.77
C GLU A 435 -22.65 13.01 3.68
N GLU A 436 -22.24 13.88 2.75
CA GLU A 436 -20.81 14.15 2.51
C GLU A 436 -20.08 14.73 3.74
N ALA A 437 -20.75 15.52 4.58
CA ALA A 437 -20.19 16.06 5.83
C ALA A 437 -20.03 15.00 6.95
N SER A 438 -20.77 13.89 6.84
CA SER A 438 -20.79 12.78 7.80
C SER A 438 -19.94 11.58 7.34
N ARG A 439 -19.36 11.63 6.13
CA ARG A 439 -18.41 10.60 5.67
C ARG A 439 -17.08 10.69 6.43
N PRO A 440 -16.42 9.55 6.74
CA PRO A 440 -15.12 9.55 7.38
C PRO A 440 -14.04 10.30 6.58
N ILE A 441 -13.05 10.85 7.28
CA ILE A 441 -11.79 11.26 6.66
C ILE A 441 -10.99 9.99 6.35
N ASP A 442 -11.10 9.53 5.10
CA ASP A 442 -10.28 8.48 4.50
C ASP A 442 -8.95 9.05 3.96
N VAL A 443 -7.87 8.27 4.12
CA VAL A 443 -6.50 8.52 3.67
C VAL A 443 -6.02 7.27 2.93
N HIS A 444 -5.78 7.38 1.62
CA HIS A 444 -5.43 6.23 0.77
C HIS A 444 -3.93 6.13 0.51
N PHE A 445 -3.27 5.15 1.10
CA PHE A 445 -1.90 4.76 0.74
C PHE A 445 -1.95 3.94 -0.55
N TRP A 446 -1.43 4.52 -1.63
CA TRP A 446 -1.27 3.86 -2.92
C TRP A 446 0.15 3.30 -3.05
N PHE A 447 0.24 2.06 -3.53
CA PHE A 447 1.50 1.33 -3.65
C PHE A 447 1.80 0.95 -5.10
N ASP A 448 3.09 1.01 -5.46
CA ASP A 448 3.56 0.68 -6.81
C ASP A 448 3.31 -0.78 -7.16
N ALA A 449 2.94 -1.03 -8.41
CA ALA A 449 2.53 -2.34 -8.86
C ALA A 449 3.71 -3.33 -8.95
N LEU A 450 3.48 -4.59 -8.57
CA LEU A 450 4.46 -5.65 -8.79
C LEU A 450 4.23 -6.35 -10.14
N GLY A 451 5.35 -6.54 -10.86
CA GLY A 451 5.44 -7.43 -12.01
C GLY A 451 5.23 -6.75 -13.37
N ALA A 452 5.67 -7.45 -14.41
CA ALA A 452 5.38 -7.08 -15.79
C ALA A 452 3.88 -7.29 -16.09
N THR A 453 3.34 -6.48 -17.00
CA THR A 453 1.95 -6.54 -17.44
C THR A 453 1.57 -7.93 -17.94
N SER A 454 0.62 -8.59 -17.28
CA SER A 454 0.09 -9.88 -17.69
C SER A 454 -1.17 -9.71 -18.55
N GLU A 455 -1.66 -10.80 -19.13
CA GLU A 455 -2.88 -10.78 -19.96
C GLU A 455 -4.14 -10.52 -19.10
N ALA A 456 -4.16 -11.05 -17.88
CA ALA A 456 -5.20 -10.74 -16.89
C ALA A 456 -5.06 -9.34 -16.29
N CYS A 457 -3.82 -8.91 -15.98
CA CYS A 457 -3.50 -7.62 -15.37
C CYS A 457 -2.56 -6.79 -16.27
N PRO A 458 -3.09 -6.19 -17.36
CA PRO A 458 -2.30 -5.42 -18.33
C PRO A 458 -1.77 -4.08 -17.80
N ARG A 459 -2.00 -3.77 -16.51
CA ARG A 459 -1.43 -2.62 -15.78
C ARG A 459 -0.57 -3.03 -14.58
N GLY A 460 -0.32 -4.34 -14.40
CA GLY A 460 0.29 -4.91 -13.19
C GLY A 460 -0.70 -5.04 -12.02
N ASN A 461 -0.22 -5.60 -10.90
CA ASN A 461 -1.02 -5.79 -9.68
C ASN A 461 -0.80 -4.61 -8.74
N ALA A 462 -1.85 -3.85 -8.42
CA ALA A 462 -1.78 -2.66 -7.54
C ALA A 462 -2.32 -2.98 -6.13
N TYR A 463 -1.82 -2.26 -5.11
CA TYR A 463 -2.33 -2.35 -3.74
C TYR A 463 -2.71 -0.97 -3.19
N VAL A 464 -3.80 -0.93 -2.43
CA VAL A 464 -4.27 0.25 -1.71
C VAL A 464 -4.63 -0.12 -0.27
N ALA A 465 -4.14 0.67 0.68
CA ALA A 465 -4.63 0.65 2.06
C ALA A 465 -5.35 1.97 2.37
N THR A 466 -6.62 1.90 2.77
CA THR A 466 -7.38 3.08 3.22
C THR A 466 -7.36 3.16 4.74
N ALA A 467 -6.65 4.14 5.28
CA ALA A 467 -6.81 4.55 6.67
C ALA A 467 -8.08 5.39 6.81
N ARG A 468 -8.99 4.94 7.67
CA ARG A 468 -10.31 5.55 7.91
C ARG A 468 -10.39 6.04 9.35
N CYS A 469 -10.51 7.36 9.52
CA CYS A 469 -10.70 7.98 10.82
C CYS A 469 -11.91 7.38 11.56
N ALA A 470 -11.67 6.78 12.72
CA ALA A 470 -12.70 6.22 13.60
C ALA A 470 -12.34 6.51 15.08
N PRO A 471 -12.73 7.68 15.63
CA PRO A 471 -12.27 8.14 16.95
C PRO A 471 -12.56 7.17 18.11
N GLY A 472 -13.60 6.35 18.02
CA GLY A 472 -13.93 5.33 19.03
C GLY A 472 -13.05 4.06 18.98
N LYS A 473 -12.36 3.78 17.87
CA LYS A 473 -11.52 2.59 17.69
C LYS A 473 -10.08 2.87 18.13
N LYS A 474 -9.80 2.66 19.42
CA LYS A 474 -8.46 2.85 20.02
C LYS A 474 -7.39 1.94 19.42
N GLU A 475 -7.78 0.72 19.07
CA GLU A 475 -6.97 -0.25 18.33
C GLU A 475 -7.35 -0.21 16.84
N ALA A 476 -6.38 -0.50 15.98
CA ALA A 476 -6.56 -0.45 14.53
C ALA A 476 -7.18 -1.76 14.03
N GLU A 477 -8.41 -1.71 13.55
CA GLU A 477 -9.15 -2.86 13.03
C GLU A 477 -9.02 -2.94 11.51
N PHE A 478 -8.69 -4.12 10.99
CA PHE A 478 -8.40 -4.36 9.57
C PHE A 478 -9.49 -5.18 8.92
N ARG A 479 -10.06 -4.65 7.84
CA ARG A 479 -11.14 -5.31 7.08
C ARG A 479 -10.99 -5.08 5.57
N LEU A 480 -11.49 -6.02 4.80
CA LEU A 480 -11.61 -5.86 3.36
C LEU A 480 -12.88 -5.06 3.00
N PRO A 481 -13.00 -4.51 1.78
CA PRO A 481 -14.22 -3.84 1.33
C PRO A 481 -15.41 -4.79 1.28
N ARG A 482 -16.62 -4.28 1.55
CA ARG A 482 -17.84 -5.11 1.49
C ARG A 482 -18.21 -5.52 0.06
N THR A 483 -17.82 -4.70 -0.93
CA THR A 483 -18.01 -4.98 -2.36
C THR A 483 -16.99 -5.98 -2.92
N CYS A 484 -15.78 -6.00 -2.37
CA CYS A 484 -14.70 -6.91 -2.73
C CYS A 484 -14.32 -7.74 -1.49
N PRO A 485 -15.17 -8.71 -1.06
CA PRO A 485 -15.02 -9.43 0.20
C PRO A 485 -13.83 -10.40 0.23
N ASP A 486 -13.17 -10.60 -0.92
CA ASP A 486 -11.87 -11.29 -1.06
C ASP A 486 -10.70 -10.31 -1.30
N GLY A 487 -10.88 -9.03 -1.00
CA GLY A 487 -9.83 -8.00 -1.08
C GLY A 487 -9.52 -7.52 -2.50
N THR A 488 -10.02 -8.19 -3.53
CA THR A 488 -9.99 -7.73 -4.93
C THR A 488 -11.35 -8.00 -5.61
N CYS A 489 -11.63 -7.27 -6.69
CA CYS A 489 -12.82 -7.45 -7.54
C CYS A 489 -12.45 -7.74 -9.01
N ASP A 490 -11.24 -7.40 -9.45
CA ASP A 490 -10.74 -7.60 -10.82
C ASP A 490 -9.53 -8.57 -10.89
N GLY A 491 -9.04 -9.03 -9.73
CA GLY A 491 -7.83 -9.87 -9.62
C GLY A 491 -6.51 -9.08 -9.63
N CYS A 492 -6.56 -7.77 -9.85
CA CYS A 492 -5.38 -6.93 -10.10
C CYS A 492 -5.23 -5.80 -9.07
N LEU A 493 -6.34 -5.16 -8.68
CA LEU A 493 -6.38 -4.18 -7.59
C LEU A 493 -6.73 -4.90 -6.28
N PHE A 494 -5.78 -4.88 -5.34
CA PHE A 494 -5.99 -5.32 -3.97
C PHE A 494 -6.27 -4.11 -3.06
N HIS A 495 -7.28 -4.21 -2.19
CA HIS A 495 -7.72 -3.12 -1.33
C HIS A 495 -7.99 -3.61 0.09
N ALA A 496 -7.38 -2.96 1.08
CA ALA A 496 -7.67 -3.12 2.50
C ALA A 496 -8.11 -1.79 3.14
N ILE A 497 -8.91 -1.86 4.20
CA ILE A 497 -9.36 -0.71 4.98
C ILE A 497 -8.97 -0.93 6.44
N VAL A 498 -8.33 0.07 7.05
CA VAL A 498 -8.01 0.11 8.49
C VAL A 498 -8.81 1.22 9.17
N GLU A 499 -9.58 0.86 10.19
CA GLU A 499 -10.39 1.79 10.97
C GLU A 499 -9.77 2.00 12.35
N SER A 500 -9.47 3.25 12.71
CA SER A 500 -8.59 3.57 13.83
C SER A 500 -8.72 5.04 14.28
N VAL A 501 -8.44 5.30 15.55
CA VAL A 501 -8.27 6.65 16.11
C VAL A 501 -7.03 7.37 15.56
N GLN A 502 -5.94 6.64 15.28
CA GLN A 502 -4.72 7.22 14.68
C GLN A 502 -4.91 7.58 13.20
N ALA A 503 -5.89 6.96 12.52
CA ALA A 503 -6.29 7.35 11.16
C ALA A 503 -7.04 8.70 11.09
N CYS A 504 -7.27 9.37 12.24
CA CYS A 504 -7.80 10.72 12.29
C CYS A 504 -6.69 11.78 12.32
N PRO A 505 -6.90 12.96 11.72
CA PRO A 505 -5.96 14.06 11.84
C PRO A 505 -5.93 14.62 13.27
N VAL A 506 -4.76 15.08 13.69
CA VAL A 506 -4.56 15.81 14.95
C VAL A 506 -5.22 17.18 14.85
N CYS A 507 -6.09 17.52 15.81
CA CYS A 507 -6.77 18.81 15.86
C CYS A 507 -5.76 19.96 16.00
N ARG A 508 -6.01 21.09 15.33
CA ARG A 508 -5.23 22.33 15.48
C ARG A 508 -5.93 23.28 16.46
N ALA A 509 -5.22 24.34 16.86
CA ALA A 509 -5.82 25.43 17.63
C ALA A 509 -6.96 26.08 16.84
N GLY A 510 -8.21 25.81 17.23
CA GLY A 510 -9.42 26.20 16.51
C GLY A 510 -10.29 25.04 16.02
N ASP A 511 -9.76 23.81 15.98
CA ASP A 511 -10.53 22.58 15.69
C ASP A 511 -11.02 21.88 16.98
N TYR A 512 -11.14 22.61 18.10
CA TYR A 512 -11.63 22.08 19.38
C TYR A 512 -12.17 23.20 20.30
N GLU A 513 -13.20 22.88 21.08
CA GLU A 513 -13.80 23.77 22.08
C GLU A 513 -13.32 23.45 23.52
N MET A 514 -13.25 24.46 24.38
CA MET A 514 -12.94 24.31 25.80
C MET A 514 -14.21 24.36 26.64
N ILE A 515 -14.54 23.26 27.32
CA ILE A 515 -15.61 23.19 28.32
C ILE A 515 -15.01 23.25 29.73
N ARG A 516 -15.58 24.11 30.57
CA ARG A 516 -15.23 24.21 31.99
C ARG A 516 -16.31 23.53 32.82
N GLY A 517 -15.92 22.53 33.60
CA GLY A 517 -16.77 21.88 34.59
C GLY A 517 -16.99 22.74 35.82
N GLU A 518 -17.73 22.20 36.79
CA GLU A 518 -18.12 22.91 38.00
C GLU A 518 -16.92 23.27 38.90
N CYS A 519 -17.04 24.39 39.62
CA CYS A 519 -16.02 24.88 40.53
C CYS A 519 -16.19 24.26 41.93
N VAL A 520 -15.47 23.18 42.20
CA VAL A 520 -15.55 22.42 43.46
C VAL A 520 -14.29 22.66 44.29
N ASN A 521 -14.44 23.09 45.54
CA ASN A 521 -13.33 23.37 46.47
C ASN A 521 -12.25 24.33 45.91
N GLY A 522 -12.62 25.23 44.99
CA GLY A 522 -11.69 26.15 44.34
C GLY A 522 -10.90 25.59 43.15
N GLN A 523 -11.23 24.37 42.68
CA GLN A 523 -10.73 23.82 41.42
C GLN A 523 -11.88 23.54 40.44
N GLN A 524 -11.67 23.80 39.16
CA GLN A 524 -12.57 23.42 38.06
C GLN A 524 -11.84 22.44 37.14
N THR A 525 -12.54 21.42 36.65
CA THR A 525 -12.00 20.52 35.62
C THR A 525 -12.25 21.11 34.24
N ILE A 526 -11.21 21.32 33.45
CA ILE A 526 -11.30 21.77 32.07
C ILE A 526 -11.17 20.56 31.15
N HIS A 527 -12.13 20.42 30.24
CA HIS A 527 -12.17 19.39 29.21
C HIS A 527 -12.15 20.06 27.84
N TYR A 528 -11.58 19.37 26.85
CA TYR A 528 -11.54 19.82 25.47
C TYR A 528 -12.36 18.86 24.61
N ILE A 529 -13.25 19.38 23.77
CA ILE A 529 -14.04 18.58 22.82
C ILE A 529 -13.55 18.89 21.41
N PRO A 530 -13.05 17.88 20.66
CA PRO A 530 -12.62 18.07 19.28
C PRO A 530 -13.81 18.27 18.33
N ASP A 531 -13.57 19.01 17.26
CA ASP A 531 -14.49 19.07 16.12
C ASP A 531 -14.65 17.70 15.44
N LYS A 532 -15.70 17.59 14.61
CA LYS A 532 -15.97 16.37 13.83
C LYS A 532 -14.75 15.98 12.99
N HIS A 533 -14.31 14.73 13.17
CA HIS A 533 -13.22 14.07 12.43
C HIS A 533 -11.79 14.52 12.75
N CYS A 534 -11.49 15.08 13.94
CA CYS A 534 -10.11 15.20 14.43
C CYS A 534 -9.92 14.55 15.82
N VAL A 535 -8.67 14.38 16.24
CA VAL A 535 -8.29 13.82 17.56
C VAL A 535 -7.33 14.72 18.32
N LEU A 536 -7.52 14.82 19.63
CA LEU A 536 -6.63 15.54 20.55
C LEU A 536 -5.45 14.67 20.95
N THR A 537 -4.28 15.28 21.11
CA THR A 537 -3.02 14.60 21.48
C THR A 537 -2.29 15.34 22.59
N GLY A 538 -1.45 14.66 23.36
CA GLY A 538 -0.61 15.32 24.36
C GLY A 538 -1.41 15.91 25.53
N LYS A 539 -1.23 17.20 25.80
CA LYS A 539 -1.80 17.86 26.99
C LYS A 539 -3.28 18.20 26.82
N GLU A 540 -3.74 18.56 25.62
CA GLU A 540 -5.18 18.83 25.39
C GLU A 540 -6.05 17.58 25.46
N ALA A 541 -5.46 16.38 25.34
CA ALA A 541 -6.18 15.11 25.50
C ALA A 541 -6.44 14.70 26.97
N GLN A 542 -5.96 15.48 27.95
CA GLN A 542 -6.15 15.21 29.38
C GLN A 542 -6.96 16.33 30.03
N SER A 543 -7.87 15.98 30.95
CA SER A 543 -8.61 16.96 31.73
C SER A 543 -7.66 17.70 32.69
N ARG A 544 -7.71 19.04 32.65
CA ARG A 544 -6.83 19.91 33.44
C ARG A 544 -7.59 20.51 34.61
N ASN A 545 -7.05 20.40 35.83
CA ASN A 545 -7.56 21.16 36.97
C ASN A 545 -6.95 22.57 36.96
N ASP A 546 -7.80 23.60 37.00
CA ASP A 546 -7.39 25.00 37.18
C ASP A 546 -8.10 25.62 38.39
N SER A 547 -7.49 26.65 39.00
CA SER A 547 -8.09 27.40 40.10
C SER A 547 -9.32 28.18 39.64
N CYS A 548 -10.38 28.18 40.45
CA CYS A 548 -11.65 28.86 40.18
C CYS A 548 -12.22 29.51 41.45
N SER A 549 -13.24 30.36 41.30
CA SER A 549 -14.05 30.82 42.43
C SER A 549 -15.53 30.82 42.09
N VAL A 550 -16.34 30.22 42.98
CA VAL A 550 -17.79 29.99 42.79
C VAL A 550 -18.59 31.28 42.59
N LEU A 551 -18.12 32.40 43.13
CA LEU A 551 -18.72 33.73 42.95
C LEU A 551 -17.87 34.59 42.00
N SER A 552 -18.52 35.20 41.01
CA SER A 552 -17.95 36.24 40.16
C SER A 552 -17.60 37.49 40.98
N GLU A 553 -16.62 38.29 40.55
CA GLU A 553 -16.24 39.52 41.25
C GLU A 553 -17.40 40.52 41.35
N LYS A 554 -18.27 40.56 40.33
CA LYS A 554 -19.48 41.39 40.31
C LYS A 554 -20.49 40.94 41.38
N GLU A 555 -20.59 39.65 41.64
CA GLU A 555 -21.50 39.08 42.64
C GLU A 555 -20.96 39.28 44.06
N LYS A 556 -19.65 39.10 44.25
CA LYS A 556 -18.95 39.45 45.51
C LYS A 556 -19.16 40.94 45.85
N LEU A 557 -19.04 41.83 44.86
CA LEU A 557 -19.28 43.25 45.03
C LEU A 557 -20.73 43.54 45.44
N MET A 558 -21.71 43.00 44.71
CA MET A 558 -23.15 43.16 45.01
C MET A 558 -23.53 42.62 46.40
N LEU A 559 -22.94 41.49 46.82
CA LEU A 559 -23.18 40.94 48.16
C LEU A 559 -22.58 41.85 49.24
N SER A 560 -21.37 42.39 49.02
CA SER A 560 -20.71 43.28 49.96
C SER A 560 -21.44 44.62 50.13
N THR A 561 -21.97 45.20 49.05
CA THR A 561 -22.75 46.45 49.11
C THR A 561 -24.13 46.22 49.74
N GLY A 562 -24.76 45.07 49.48
CA GLY A 562 -26.01 44.68 50.16
C GLY A 562 -25.84 44.54 51.67
N ILE A 563 -24.78 43.87 52.13
CA ILE A 563 -24.45 43.75 53.56
C ILE A 563 -24.18 45.13 54.19
N LEU A 564 -23.42 45.99 53.50
CA LEU A 564 -23.12 47.34 53.99
C LEU A 564 -24.39 48.21 54.10
N ALA A 565 -25.27 48.15 53.10
CA ALA A 565 -26.55 48.87 53.12
C ALA A 565 -27.47 48.38 54.25
N PHE A 566 -27.52 47.06 54.50
CA PHE A 566 -28.28 46.49 55.62
C PHE A 566 -27.77 46.98 56.97
N ILE A 567 -26.44 46.99 57.18
CA ILE A 567 -25.82 47.53 58.42
C ILE A 567 -26.18 49.00 58.62
N ILE A 568 -26.09 49.82 57.56
CA ILE A 568 -26.46 51.25 57.62
C ILE A 568 -27.94 51.42 58.00
N LEU A 569 -28.83 50.60 57.44
CA LEU A 569 -30.28 50.65 57.72
C LEU A 569 -30.57 50.23 59.18
N CYS A 570 -29.91 49.20 59.70
CA CYS A 570 -29.99 48.83 61.11
C CYS A 570 -29.49 49.95 62.04
N VAL A 571 -28.37 50.61 61.72
CA VAL A 571 -27.86 51.76 62.52
C VAL A 571 -28.84 52.93 62.47
N ALA A 572 -29.39 53.26 61.29
CA ALA A 572 -30.40 54.30 61.15
C ALA A 572 -31.66 53.99 61.99
N PHE A 573 -32.14 52.75 61.98
CA PHE A 573 -33.26 52.30 62.79
C PHE A 573 -32.98 52.47 64.31
N VAL A 574 -31.80 52.05 64.78
CA VAL A 574 -31.39 52.23 66.19
C VAL A 574 -31.34 53.72 66.57
N VAL A 575 -30.79 54.58 65.70
CA VAL A 575 -30.75 56.04 65.92
C VAL A 575 -32.16 56.64 65.98
N ILE A 576 -33.08 56.20 65.12
CA ILE A 576 -34.49 56.62 65.14
C ILE A 576 -35.17 56.17 66.45
N CYS A 577 -35.01 54.91 66.86
CA CYS A 577 -35.57 54.41 68.12
C CYS A 577 -35.04 55.16 69.36
N GLN A 578 -33.73 55.46 69.40
CA GLN A 578 -33.14 56.29 70.47
C GLN A 578 -33.69 57.72 70.46
N ARG A 579 -33.85 58.32 69.27
CA ARG A 579 -34.38 59.67 69.12
C ARG A 579 -35.87 59.75 69.48
N ASN A 580 -36.65 58.71 69.21
CA ASN A 580 -38.07 58.64 69.54
C ASN A 580 -38.30 58.45 71.05
N ARG A 581 -37.55 57.55 71.71
CA ARG A 581 -37.56 57.44 73.19
C ARG A 581 -37.20 58.74 73.91
N ARG A 582 -36.37 59.59 73.27
CA ARG A 582 -36.02 60.93 73.79
C ARG A 582 -37.16 61.95 73.67
N LEU A 583 -38.20 61.66 72.89
CA LEU A 583 -39.44 62.46 72.81
C LEU A 583 -40.48 62.01 73.84
N GLU A 584 -40.67 60.70 74.04
CA GLU A 584 -41.58 60.17 75.08
C GLU A 584 -41.24 60.71 76.48
N TYR A 585 -39.94 60.78 76.82
CA TYR A 585 -39.44 61.36 78.07
C TYR A 585 -39.64 62.90 78.19
N LYS A 586 -39.97 63.59 77.08
CA LYS A 586 -40.30 65.02 77.08
C LYS A 586 -41.81 65.30 77.09
N TYR A 587 -42.63 64.45 76.48
CA TYR A 587 -44.08 64.65 76.45
C TYR A 587 -44.77 64.26 77.75
N THR A 588 -44.31 63.21 78.45
CA THR A 588 -44.86 62.84 79.77
C THR A 588 -44.69 63.96 80.80
N ARG A 589 -43.54 64.64 80.81
CA ARG A 589 -43.22 65.72 81.76
C ARG A 589 -43.85 67.10 81.43
N LEU A 590 -44.81 67.14 80.51
CA LEU A 590 -45.55 68.35 80.10
C LEU A 590 -47.09 68.18 80.17
N VAL A 591 -47.58 66.98 80.49
CA VAL A 591 -49.01 66.66 80.63
C VAL A 591 -49.48 66.71 82.10
N GLU A 592 -48.54 66.66 83.06
CA GLU A 592 -48.82 66.57 84.50
C GLU A 592 -48.98 67.94 85.21
N SER A 593 -49.06 69.05 84.47
CA SER A 593 -49.07 70.41 85.05
C SER A 593 -50.15 71.35 84.49
N ARG A 594 -51.23 70.83 83.88
CA ARG A 594 -52.36 71.66 83.45
C ARG A 594 -53.68 70.88 83.39
N SER A 595 -54.26 70.64 84.55
CA SER A 595 -55.62 70.11 84.70
C SER A 595 -56.46 71.10 85.51
N ASP A 596 -57.32 71.87 84.84
CA ASP A 596 -58.60 72.24 85.44
C ASP A 596 -59.67 72.63 84.40
N GLU A 597 -60.91 72.36 84.80
CA GLU A 597 -62.21 72.77 84.23
C GLU A 597 -62.61 72.42 82.77
N LEU A 598 -63.93 72.25 82.62
CA LEU A 598 -64.71 71.81 81.44
C LEU A 598 -65.51 73.01 80.85
N PRO A 599 -66.28 72.95 79.73
CA PRO A 599 -67.07 71.80 79.26
C PRO A 599 -67.18 71.64 77.72
N THR A 600 -68.37 71.27 77.25
CA THR A 600 -68.67 70.44 76.07
C THR A 600 -69.11 71.19 74.80
N ALA A 601 -68.66 70.64 73.66
CA ALA A 601 -69.46 70.31 72.47
C ALA A 601 -69.84 71.36 71.39
N GLU A 602 -70.27 70.74 70.27
CA GLU A 602 -71.07 71.21 69.13
C GLU A 602 -70.42 71.93 67.92
N THR A 603 -71.08 71.68 66.78
CA THR A 603 -70.61 71.73 65.39
C THR A 603 -71.28 72.85 64.58
N CYS A 604 -70.56 73.41 63.60
CA CYS A 604 -71.09 73.98 62.34
C CYS A 604 -69.92 74.19 61.34
N GLY A 605 -70.11 74.24 60.01
CA GLY A 605 -71.31 73.90 59.22
C GLY A 605 -71.48 74.72 57.93
N LEU A 606 -70.99 74.20 56.78
CA LEU A 606 -71.24 74.68 55.39
C LEU A 606 -70.75 76.13 55.10
N VAL A 607 -70.72 76.69 53.88
CA VAL A 607 -71.28 76.44 52.52
C VAL A 607 -70.15 76.68 51.47
N ASP A 608 -69.94 75.85 50.43
CA ASP A 608 -70.54 75.85 49.06
C ASP A 608 -69.99 77.00 48.15
N ASP A 609 -69.82 76.94 46.82
CA ASP A 609 -70.43 76.14 45.73
C ASP A 609 -69.45 75.80 44.55
N GLU A 610 -69.82 74.78 43.74
CA GLU A 610 -69.68 74.57 42.25
C GLU A 610 -68.29 74.73 41.54
N ASP A 611 -67.96 74.04 40.42
CA ASP A 611 -68.80 73.38 39.40
C ASP A 611 -68.10 72.18 38.66
N ASP A 612 -68.86 71.45 37.82
CA ASP A 612 -68.61 70.25 36.96
C ASP A 612 -67.18 69.99 36.35
N GLU A 613 -66.77 68.76 35.96
CA GLU A 613 -67.41 67.43 35.72
C GLU A 613 -66.40 66.29 36.18
N ALA A 614 -66.49 64.95 36.00
CA ALA A 614 -67.24 64.07 35.10
C ALA A 614 -67.45 62.60 35.60
N ALA A 615 -68.24 61.85 34.81
CA ALA A 615 -68.54 60.40 34.75
C ALA A 615 -67.34 59.41 34.50
N ASP A 616 -67.39 58.08 34.75
CA ASP A 616 -68.32 57.18 35.50
C ASP A 616 -67.64 55.81 35.88
N ARG A 617 -68.44 54.86 36.39
CA ARG A 617 -68.18 53.50 36.95
C ARG A 617 -67.66 52.47 35.88
N VAL A 618 -67.32 51.19 36.14
CA VAL A 618 -68.13 50.08 36.71
C VAL A 618 -67.30 48.87 37.21
N ILE A 619 -67.55 48.48 38.47
CA ILE A 619 -67.74 47.14 39.09
C ILE A 619 -67.06 45.86 38.51
N PHE A 620 -66.52 45.04 39.43
CA PHE A 620 -66.00 43.67 39.24
C PHE A 620 -66.90 42.65 38.52
N ALA A 621 -66.26 41.70 37.81
CA ALA A 621 -66.85 40.40 37.43
C ALA A 621 -66.03 39.21 37.95
N LYS A 622 -66.68 38.09 38.28
CA LYS A 622 -66.07 36.93 38.97
C LYS A 622 -66.41 35.60 38.27
N GLY A 623 -65.52 35.14 37.38
CA GLY A 623 -65.66 33.88 36.61
C GLY A 623 -65.00 32.66 37.28
N ARG A 624 -65.50 31.44 37.04
CA ARG A 624 -65.06 30.21 37.73
C ARG A 624 -65.14 28.96 36.82
N ARG A 625 -64.04 28.19 36.71
CA ARG A 625 -63.97 26.78 36.22
C ARG A 625 -64.26 26.61 34.70
N LYS A 626 -63.74 25.60 33.98
CA LYS A 626 -63.71 24.15 34.29
C LYS A 626 -62.50 23.38 33.73
N ILE A 627 -62.40 22.14 34.21
CA ILE A 627 -61.56 21.02 33.72
C ILE A 627 -62.46 20.07 32.89
N PHE A 628 -61.88 19.39 31.88
CA PHE A 628 -62.06 17.98 31.43
C PHE A 628 -61.27 17.86 30.08
N SER A 629 -60.45 16.85 29.75
CA SER A 629 -60.53 15.38 29.86
C SER A 629 -61.44 14.72 28.82
N GLY A 630 -60.86 14.03 27.82
CA GLY A 630 -61.57 13.25 26.80
C GLY A 630 -60.63 12.46 25.86
N ARG A 631 -60.83 11.15 25.80
CA ARG A 631 -60.14 10.10 25.01
C ARG A 631 -61.12 9.45 24.01
N ASP A 632 -60.74 8.59 23.04
CA ASP A 632 -59.42 8.32 22.42
C ASP A 632 -59.40 8.85 20.96
N THR A 633 -59.44 8.14 19.81
CA THR A 633 -59.45 6.70 19.42
C THR A 633 -58.91 6.51 17.98
N ASP A 634 -58.73 5.26 17.54
CA ASP A 634 -58.02 4.78 16.34
C ASP A 634 -58.47 5.25 14.93
N ALA A 635 -57.49 5.38 14.03
CA ALA A 635 -57.64 5.08 12.59
C ALA A 635 -56.29 4.67 11.94
N PHE A 636 -56.13 3.38 11.60
CA PHE A 636 -55.08 2.88 10.70
C PHE A 636 -55.38 3.34 9.26
N PHE A 637 -54.42 3.93 8.53
CA PHE A 637 -54.37 3.80 7.07
C PHE A 637 -52.94 3.87 6.50
N LEU A 638 -52.72 3.10 5.43
CA LEU A 638 -51.43 2.82 4.82
C LEU A 638 -50.78 4.05 4.14
N PHE A 639 -49.44 4.11 4.18
CA PHE A 639 -48.67 4.82 3.15
C PHE A 639 -48.75 4.04 1.82
N PRO A 640 -48.93 4.71 0.67
CA PRO A 640 -49.06 4.04 -0.61
C PRO A 640 -47.70 3.65 -1.21
N SER A 641 -47.60 2.41 -1.71
CA SER A 641 -46.59 2.02 -2.68
C SER A 641 -46.96 2.57 -4.06
N CYS A 642 -46.04 3.23 -4.77
CA CYS A 642 -45.90 3.11 -6.22
C CYS A 642 -44.66 3.83 -6.79
N SER A 643 -43.82 3.04 -7.47
CA SER A 643 -43.22 3.30 -8.79
C SER A 643 -42.59 4.66 -9.14
N VAL A 644 -41.30 4.61 -9.48
CA VAL A 644 -40.65 5.49 -10.47
C VAL A 644 -40.03 4.57 -11.54
N ASN A 645 -40.03 5.01 -12.80
CA ASN A 645 -39.44 4.30 -13.94
C ASN A 645 -37.90 4.39 -13.96
#